data_AF-A0A816TFP7-F1
#
_entry.id   AF-A0A816TFP7-F1
#
_cell.length_a   1.000
_cell.length_b   1.000
_cell.length_c   1.000
_cell.angle_alpha   90.00
_cell.angle_beta   90.00
_cell.angle_gamma   90.00
#
_symmetry.space_group_name_H-M   'P 1'
#
loop_
_entity.id
_entity.type
_entity.pdbx_description
1 polymer ?
#
loop_
_entity_poly.entity_id
_entity_poly.type
_entity_poly.pdbx_seq_one_letter_code
_entity_poly.pdbx_strand_id
1 'polypeptide(L)'
;MTSPSTSKNHRCLNLISKCKNLENLKQIHGQFLTIGLSHHTFPLSKLLLLSSTLCLPYALSIFRRISNPSVFLYNTLISSIVSTHQSTQTHLAFSLYAQISRPNEFTFPSLFKASGFHPRWHRRGRALHAHVLKLLEPVSHDGFVQAALVGFYANCGKLRVARSLFDRITEPDLATWNTLLAAYASSDEGEGEIDHEECLRLFVNMRSISCVRPNEVSLVALMKSCAGLGSLCGGVWAHVYLLKTNLSLNQFVGTSLIDLYSKCGCLSFARQVFDEMRQRDTLCYNAMIRGLAVHGFGLEAIGFYKKLISQGLAPDEATFLVTISACSHSGLVDEAAIVFSGSPFRSSPLTSHRVSLHASRPVSLRRGGVFSRRCLAVKAALIEPDGGKLMDLVVEESKRRVMKREAETVPVRIMLNRVDLEWVHVLSEGWASPLRGFMRQSEFLQTLHFNSIRLEDGSVVNMSVPIVLAIDDEQKSRVGDSDRVTLVDSSGNPIAILSDIEIYKHPKEERIARTWGTTAPGLPYAEEAITRSGNWLIGGDLQVLEPIKYNDGLDRFRLSPSQLREEFTKRDADAVFAFQLRNPVHNGHALLMTDTRRRLLEMGYKNPVLLLNPLGGFTKADDVPLSWRMRQHEKVLEDGVLDPETTVVSIFPSPMHYAGPTEVQWHAKARINAGANFYIVGRDPAGMGHPTEKRDLYDADHGKQVLSMAPGLERLNILPFKVAAYDTTQGKMAFFDPARSQDFLFISGTKMRGLAKKKENPPDGFMCPSGWKVLVDYYDSVNAESGNGRVSEAAISA
;
A
#
# COMPACT_ATOMS: atom_id res chain seq x y z
N MET A 1 31.77 45.41 29.27
CA MET A 1 31.94 44.12 28.57
C MET A 1 31.76 43.01 29.58
N THR A 2 30.59 42.35 29.58
CA THR A 2 30.33 41.13 30.36
C THR A 2 29.59 40.14 29.47
N SER A 3 30.04 38.89 29.50
CA SER A 3 29.73 37.78 28.58
C SER A 3 28.22 37.48 28.38
N PRO A 4 27.76 37.13 27.16
CA PRO A 4 26.39 36.65 26.89
C PRO A 4 26.11 35.19 27.33
N SER A 5 27.07 34.46 27.90
CA SER A 5 26.98 32.99 28.04
C SER A 5 26.31 32.46 29.32
N THR A 6 25.88 33.30 30.26
CA THR A 6 25.40 32.83 31.59
C THR A 6 23.88 32.68 31.74
N SER A 7 23.06 33.15 30.79
CA SER A 7 21.59 33.14 30.98
C SER A 7 20.86 31.84 30.59
N LYS A 8 21.41 31.01 29.70
CA LYS A 8 20.71 29.81 29.17
C LYS A 8 20.74 28.60 30.12
N ASN A 9 21.74 28.48 30.99
CA ASN A 9 21.94 27.33 31.89
C ASN A 9 21.62 27.66 33.38
N HIS A 10 20.84 28.71 33.63
CA HIS A 10 20.53 29.12 35.00
C HIS A 10 19.64 28.08 35.71
N ARG A 11 19.97 27.73 36.97
CA ARG A 11 19.26 26.71 37.77
C ARG A 11 17.75 26.93 37.82
N CYS A 12 17.29 28.19 37.86
CA CYS A 12 15.86 28.52 37.86
C CYS A 12 15.14 28.22 36.53
N LEU A 13 15.83 28.18 35.37
CA LEU A 13 15.24 27.72 34.11
C LEU A 13 15.01 26.19 34.12
N ASN A 14 15.86 25.43 34.81
CA ASN A 14 15.64 24.00 35.06
C ASN A 14 14.50 23.74 36.05
N LEU A 15 14.20 24.70 36.94
CA LEU A 15 13.04 24.60 37.83
C LEU A 15 11.72 24.84 37.07
N ILE A 16 11.72 25.74 36.08
CA ILE A 16 10.55 25.96 35.21
C ILE A 16 10.14 24.66 34.51
N SER A 17 11.08 23.90 33.93
CA SER A 17 10.73 22.65 33.23
C SER A 17 10.15 21.55 34.13
N LYS A 18 10.38 21.64 35.45
CA LYS A 18 9.89 20.68 36.46
C LYS A 18 8.64 21.15 37.19
N CYS A 19 8.22 22.40 36.98
CA CYS A 19 7.10 23.01 37.67
C CYS A 19 5.75 22.52 37.09
N LYS A 20 4.85 22.05 37.96
CA LYS A 20 3.55 21.45 37.58
C LYS A 20 2.33 22.18 38.14
N ASN A 21 2.52 23.15 39.05
CA ASN A 21 1.42 23.84 39.72
C ASN A 21 1.73 25.33 39.94
N LEU A 22 0.67 26.09 40.19
CA LEU A 22 0.74 27.56 40.31
C LEU A 22 1.52 28.02 41.55
N GLU A 23 1.51 27.26 42.63
CA GLU A 23 2.19 27.62 43.88
C GLU A 23 3.71 27.61 43.71
N ASN A 24 4.26 26.53 43.17
CA ASN A 24 5.68 26.41 42.85
C ASN A 24 6.09 27.44 41.79
N LEU A 25 5.22 27.73 40.82
CA LEU A 25 5.46 28.76 39.82
C LEU A 25 5.61 30.16 40.46
N LYS A 26 4.79 30.49 41.47
CA LYS A 26 4.90 31.76 42.22
C LYS A 26 6.23 31.85 42.97
N GLN A 27 6.69 30.77 43.58
CA GLN A 27 8.00 30.71 44.23
C GLN A 27 9.15 30.92 43.24
N ILE A 28 9.10 30.23 42.09
CA ILE A 28 10.08 30.39 41.00
C ILE A 28 10.07 31.83 40.47
N HIS A 29 8.89 32.41 40.26
CA HIS A 29 8.77 33.82 39.85
C HIS A 29 9.37 34.78 40.90
N GLY A 30 9.16 34.52 42.19
CA GLY A 30 9.81 35.27 43.26
C GLY A 30 11.33 35.22 43.17
N GLN A 31 11.90 34.04 42.93
CA GLN A 31 13.34 33.89 42.70
C GLN A 31 13.81 34.62 41.44
N PHE A 32 13.03 34.60 40.35
CA PHE A 32 13.35 35.34 39.13
C PHE A 32 13.50 36.85 39.37
N LEU A 33 12.69 37.41 40.27
CA LEU A 33 12.77 38.82 40.66
C LEU A 33 14.01 39.09 41.52
N THR A 34 14.28 38.27 42.53
CA THR A 34 15.38 38.52 43.48
C THR A 34 16.77 38.44 42.84
N ILE A 35 16.92 37.59 41.81
CA ILE A 35 18.20 37.39 41.11
C ILE A 35 18.31 38.22 39.81
N GLY A 36 17.31 39.04 39.49
CA GLY A 36 17.31 39.92 38.33
C GLY A 36 17.05 39.25 36.97
N LEU A 37 16.62 37.98 36.92
CA LEU A 37 16.24 37.34 35.64
C LEU A 37 15.01 38.00 35.00
N SER A 38 14.22 38.74 35.76
CA SER A 38 13.09 39.55 35.27
C SER A 38 13.50 40.71 34.36
N HIS A 39 14.79 41.01 34.22
CA HIS A 39 15.28 42.03 33.28
C HIS A 39 15.67 41.45 31.91
N HIS A 40 15.65 40.13 31.76
CA HIS A 40 16.07 39.45 30.53
C HIS A 40 14.90 38.83 29.77
N THR A 41 14.80 39.14 28.47
CA THR A 41 13.74 38.67 27.56
C THR A 41 13.60 37.15 27.49
N PHE A 42 14.71 36.40 27.38
CA PHE A 42 14.64 34.95 27.19
C PHE A 42 14.10 34.21 28.44
N PRO A 43 14.63 34.43 29.66
CA PRO A 43 14.05 33.87 30.88
C PRO A 43 12.57 34.24 31.08
N LEU A 44 12.22 35.50 30.84
CA LEU A 44 10.82 35.96 30.92
C LEU A 44 9.90 35.21 29.95
N SER A 45 10.34 34.93 28.72
CA SER A 45 9.54 34.17 27.76
C SER A 45 9.20 32.76 28.26
N LYS A 46 10.15 32.07 28.91
CA LYS A 46 9.95 30.74 29.49
C LYS A 46 8.99 30.77 30.66
N LEU A 47 9.14 31.78 31.52
CA LEU A 47 8.24 32.00 32.66
C LEU A 47 6.81 32.29 32.18
N LEU A 48 6.64 33.18 31.19
CA LEU A 48 5.34 33.54 30.63
C LEU A 48 4.66 32.35 29.94
N LEU A 49 5.40 31.55 29.17
CA LEU A 49 4.87 30.36 28.51
C LEU A 49 4.29 29.37 29.52
N LEU A 50 5.07 29.01 30.56
CA LEU A 50 4.60 28.12 31.61
C LEU A 50 3.44 28.74 32.41
N SER A 51 3.54 30.03 32.74
CA SER A 51 2.50 30.74 33.48
C SER A 51 1.17 30.74 32.73
N SER A 52 1.20 30.92 31.40
CA SER A 52 -0.01 30.93 30.57
C SER A 52 -0.68 29.56 30.49
N THR A 53 0.11 28.49 30.46
CA THR A 53 -0.39 27.11 30.53
C THR A 53 -1.02 26.78 31.89
N LEU A 54 -0.43 27.25 33.00
CA LEU A 54 -0.91 26.93 34.35
C LEU A 54 -2.03 27.88 34.84
N CYS A 55 -1.94 29.17 34.52
CA CYS A 55 -2.89 30.20 34.94
C CYS A 55 -2.72 31.48 34.10
N LEU A 56 -3.55 31.61 33.05
CA LEU A 56 -3.53 32.77 32.15
C LEU A 56 -3.64 34.14 32.86
N PRO A 57 -4.55 34.35 33.84
CA PRO A 57 -4.60 35.61 34.57
C PRO A 57 -3.28 35.98 35.26
N TYR A 58 -2.57 34.98 35.79
CA TYR A 58 -1.27 35.18 36.42
C TYR A 58 -0.21 35.56 35.39
N ALA A 59 -0.16 34.88 34.24
CA ALA A 59 0.74 35.24 33.14
C ALA A 59 0.54 36.68 32.66
N LEU A 60 -0.71 37.11 32.50
CA LEU A 60 -1.04 38.49 32.13
C LEU A 60 -0.61 39.50 33.22
N SER A 61 -0.71 39.13 34.50
CA SER A 61 -0.24 39.98 35.60
C SER A 61 1.28 40.17 35.58
N ILE A 62 2.05 39.14 35.22
CA ILE A 62 3.50 39.21 35.04
C ILE A 62 3.80 40.12 33.85
N PHE A 63 3.16 39.86 32.70
CA PHE A 63 3.40 40.60 31.46
C PHE A 63 3.17 42.11 31.61
N ARG A 64 2.08 42.51 32.30
CA ARG A 64 1.74 43.92 32.54
C ARG A 64 2.77 44.68 33.40
N ARG A 65 3.61 43.96 34.15
CA ARG A 65 4.66 44.55 35.00
C ARG A 65 6.00 44.68 34.28
N ILE A 66 6.13 44.17 33.06
CA ILE A 66 7.36 44.28 32.27
C ILE A 66 7.39 45.69 31.65
N SER A 67 8.40 46.48 32.01
CA SER A 67 8.65 47.76 31.38
C SER A 67 9.14 47.54 29.95
N ASN A 68 8.43 48.10 28.95
CA ASN A 68 8.76 47.99 27.52
C ASN A 68 8.93 46.53 27.01
N PRO A 69 7.87 45.71 27.01
CA PRO A 69 7.94 44.33 26.54
C PRO A 69 8.33 44.25 25.06
N SER A 70 9.27 43.35 24.73
CA SER A 70 9.69 43.13 23.35
C SER A 70 8.64 42.39 22.53
N VAL A 71 8.68 42.54 21.19
CA VAL A 71 7.80 41.81 20.25
C VAL A 71 7.89 40.29 20.47
N PHE A 72 9.06 39.78 20.84
CA PHE A 72 9.25 38.36 21.18
C PHE A 72 8.38 37.91 22.37
N LEU A 73 8.25 38.73 23.42
CA LEU A 73 7.41 38.42 24.58
C LEU A 73 5.92 38.47 24.22
N TYR A 74 5.51 39.44 23.40
CA TYR A 74 4.15 39.48 22.84
C TYR A 74 3.85 38.21 22.04
N ASN A 75 4.71 37.83 21.10
CA ASN A 75 4.53 36.64 20.26
C ASN A 75 4.50 35.36 21.07
N THR A 76 5.33 35.27 22.13
CA THR A 76 5.32 34.14 23.08
C THR A 76 3.96 34.00 23.75
N LEU A 77 3.42 35.11 24.27
CA LEU A 77 2.14 35.09 24.99
C LEU A 77 0.97 34.87 24.05
N ILE A 78 0.95 35.51 22.87
CA ILE A 78 -0.05 35.29 21.82
C ILE A 78 -0.07 33.81 21.41
N SER A 79 1.08 33.24 21.07
CA SER A 79 1.18 31.83 20.65
C SER A 79 0.78 30.86 21.76
N SER A 80 1.14 31.18 23.02
CA SER A 80 0.72 30.40 24.17
C SER A 80 -0.80 30.44 24.36
N ILE A 81 -1.42 31.63 24.34
CA ILE A 81 -2.88 31.78 24.47
C ILE A 81 -3.61 30.95 23.42
N VAL A 82 -3.18 31.04 22.15
CA VAL A 82 -3.82 30.36 21.02
C VAL A 82 -3.66 28.84 21.08
N SER A 83 -2.51 28.34 21.55
CA SER A 83 -2.25 26.90 21.67
C SER A 83 -2.91 26.26 22.88
N THR A 84 -2.97 26.94 24.02
CA THR A 84 -3.42 26.35 25.30
C THR A 84 -4.91 26.51 25.55
N HIS A 85 -5.51 27.65 25.22
CA HIS A 85 -6.89 27.97 25.58
C HIS A 85 -7.89 27.81 24.42
N GLN A 86 -7.39 27.39 23.25
CA GLN A 86 -8.15 27.23 22.01
C GLN A 86 -9.05 28.47 21.73
N SER A 87 -10.16 28.29 21.01
CA SER A 87 -11.02 29.35 20.43
C SER A 87 -11.64 30.37 21.41
N THR A 88 -11.55 30.14 22.72
CA THR A 88 -12.23 30.93 23.77
C THR A 88 -11.54 32.28 24.03
N GLN A 89 -10.20 32.31 24.02
CA GLN A 89 -9.39 33.48 24.40
C GLN A 89 -8.80 34.25 23.20
N THR A 90 -9.26 33.99 21.97
CA THR A 90 -8.80 34.69 20.75
C THR A 90 -8.87 36.22 20.88
N HIS A 91 -9.85 36.76 21.61
CA HIS A 91 -9.99 38.20 21.83
C HIS A 91 -8.78 38.81 22.55
N LEU A 92 -8.17 38.10 23.51
CA LEU A 92 -6.97 38.54 24.24
C LEU A 92 -5.74 38.58 23.32
N ALA A 93 -5.60 37.59 22.43
CA ALA A 93 -4.51 37.58 21.45
C ALA A 93 -4.56 38.81 20.53
N PHE A 94 -5.75 39.21 20.07
CA PHE A 94 -5.93 40.45 19.30
C PHE A 94 -5.71 41.73 20.11
N SER A 95 -6.03 41.72 21.41
CA SER A 95 -5.74 42.85 22.32
C SER A 95 -4.24 43.04 22.53
N LEU A 96 -3.49 41.94 22.65
CA LEU A 96 -2.03 41.97 22.72
C LEU A 96 -1.44 42.44 21.39
N TYR A 97 -1.95 41.96 20.25
CA TYR A 97 -1.53 42.41 18.92
C TYR A 97 -1.67 43.92 18.73
N ALA A 98 -2.78 44.51 19.19
CA ALA A 98 -3.01 45.96 19.08
C ALA A 98 -2.01 46.83 19.86
N GLN A 99 -1.26 46.25 20.80
CA GLN A 99 -0.21 46.94 21.56
C GLN A 99 1.18 46.84 20.90
N ILE A 100 1.32 46.04 19.84
CA ILE A 100 2.59 45.85 19.13
C ILE A 100 2.76 46.99 18.11
N SER A 101 3.83 47.77 18.27
CA SER A 101 4.14 48.89 17.37
C SER A 101 4.66 48.44 16.00
N ARG A 102 5.49 47.40 15.96
CA ARG A 102 6.06 46.80 14.74
C ARG A 102 5.92 45.27 14.78
N PRO A 103 4.78 44.71 14.31
CA PRO A 103 4.64 43.27 14.20
C PRO A 103 5.58 42.72 13.11
N ASN A 104 5.98 41.47 13.27
CA ASN A 104 6.91 40.77 12.39
C ASN A 104 6.33 39.41 11.92
N GLU A 105 7.08 38.68 11.10
CA GLU A 105 6.72 37.39 10.53
C GLU A 105 6.29 36.34 11.58
N PHE A 106 6.84 36.40 12.80
CA PHE A 106 6.48 35.50 13.90
C PHE A 106 5.16 35.87 14.61
N THR A 107 4.60 37.05 14.32
CA THR A 107 3.39 37.56 14.99
C THR A 107 2.12 36.97 14.36
N PHE A 108 2.08 36.93 13.02
CA PHE A 108 0.87 36.62 12.26
C PHE A 108 0.42 35.15 12.28
N PRO A 109 1.32 34.13 12.23
CA PRO A 109 0.90 32.73 12.17
C PRO A 109 -0.04 32.30 13.29
N SER A 110 0.28 32.67 14.53
CA SER A 110 -0.55 32.38 15.70
C SER A 110 -1.91 33.08 15.64
N LEU A 111 -1.97 34.31 15.12
CA LEU A 111 -3.22 35.05 14.97
C LEU A 111 -4.09 34.52 13.84
N PHE A 112 -3.51 34.05 12.73
CA PHE A 112 -4.22 33.36 11.66
C PHE A 112 -4.81 32.05 12.13
N LYS A 113 -4.03 31.24 12.87
CA LYS A 113 -4.53 30.02 13.53
C LYS A 113 -5.71 30.33 14.44
N ALA A 114 -5.59 31.35 15.29
CA ALA A 114 -6.67 31.78 16.18
C ALA A 114 -7.92 32.25 15.44
N SER A 115 -7.73 32.89 14.29
CA SER A 115 -8.80 33.43 13.45
C SER A 115 -9.55 32.35 12.68
N GLY A 116 -8.92 31.20 12.42
CA GLY A 116 -9.51 30.07 11.71
C GLY A 116 -10.40 29.18 12.58
N PHE A 117 -10.38 29.29 13.91
CA PHE A 117 -11.14 28.38 14.78
C PHE A 117 -12.66 28.58 14.77
N HIS A 118 -13.15 29.78 14.44
CA HIS A 118 -14.59 30.07 14.51
C HIS A 118 -14.98 31.19 13.53
N PRO A 119 -16.13 31.09 12.83
CA PRO A 119 -16.60 32.07 11.85
C PRO A 119 -16.56 33.53 12.32
N ARG A 120 -16.85 33.77 13.61
CA ARG A 120 -16.79 35.11 14.26
C ARG A 120 -15.46 35.85 14.06
N TRP A 121 -14.34 35.13 13.91
CA TRP A 121 -13.01 35.72 13.78
C TRP A 121 -12.53 35.84 12.32
N HIS A 122 -13.24 35.25 11.34
CA HIS A 122 -12.83 35.26 9.94
C HIS A 122 -12.66 36.67 9.39
N ARG A 123 -13.49 37.63 9.81
CA ARG A 123 -13.36 39.04 9.42
C ARG A 123 -12.05 39.66 9.91
N ARG A 124 -11.65 39.40 11.16
CA ARG A 124 -10.39 39.90 11.73
C ARG A 124 -9.18 39.21 11.11
N GLY A 125 -9.26 37.92 10.79
CA GLY A 125 -8.21 37.22 10.05
C GLY A 125 -7.99 37.79 8.65
N ARG A 126 -9.05 38.14 7.91
CA ARG A 126 -8.90 38.83 6.61
C ARG A 126 -8.27 40.22 6.75
N ALA A 127 -8.59 40.96 7.82
CA ALA A 127 -7.92 42.23 8.11
C ALA A 127 -6.43 42.04 8.44
N LEU A 128 -6.06 40.97 9.16
CA LEU A 128 -4.66 40.62 9.40
C LEU A 128 -3.89 40.31 8.11
N HIS A 129 -4.52 39.66 7.12
CA HIS A 129 -3.89 39.45 5.82
C HIS A 129 -3.54 40.79 5.13
N ALA A 130 -4.40 41.80 5.22
CA ALA A 130 -4.07 43.14 4.71
C ALA A 130 -2.89 43.78 5.48
N HIS A 131 -2.79 43.55 6.79
CA HIS A 131 -1.65 44.01 7.58
C HIS A 131 -0.35 43.30 7.18
N VAL A 132 -0.39 42.00 6.88
CA VAL A 132 0.76 41.27 6.33
C VAL A 132 1.25 41.91 5.04
N LEU A 133 0.33 42.16 4.09
CA LEU A 133 0.66 42.78 2.80
C LEU A 133 1.23 44.21 2.94
N LYS A 134 0.82 44.95 3.97
CA LYS A 134 1.25 46.35 4.20
C LYS A 134 2.54 46.47 5.00
N LEU A 135 2.80 45.53 5.93
CA LEU A 135 3.85 45.67 6.94
C LEU A 135 5.05 44.75 6.69
N LEU A 136 4.91 43.71 5.88
CA LEU A 136 5.99 42.79 5.54
C LEU A 136 6.33 42.93 4.05
N GLU A 137 7.55 43.37 3.73
CA GLU A 137 8.05 43.44 2.35
C GLU A 137 9.30 42.55 2.16
N PRO A 138 9.33 41.64 1.15
CA PRO A 138 8.21 41.06 0.40
C PRO A 138 7.70 39.77 1.08
N VAL A 139 6.40 39.72 1.42
CA VAL A 139 5.66 38.55 1.95
C VAL A 139 5.92 37.26 1.18
N SER A 140 6.29 37.36 -0.10
CA SER A 140 6.60 36.22 -0.98
C SER A 140 7.76 35.35 -0.51
N HIS A 141 8.55 35.77 0.49
CA HIS A 141 9.74 35.04 0.96
C HIS A 141 9.56 34.33 2.32
N ASP A 142 8.46 34.59 3.05
CA ASP A 142 8.25 33.94 4.36
C ASP A 142 7.26 32.76 4.24
N GLY A 143 7.82 31.55 4.14
CA GLY A 143 7.04 30.32 4.03
C GLY A 143 6.13 30.05 5.25
N PHE A 144 6.46 30.55 6.44
CA PHE A 144 5.64 30.34 7.64
C PHE A 144 4.38 31.20 7.63
N VAL A 145 4.49 32.46 7.20
CA VAL A 145 3.33 33.35 7.03
C VAL A 145 2.44 32.84 5.90
N GLN A 146 3.02 32.37 4.79
CA GLN A 146 2.26 31.78 3.68
C GLN A 146 1.51 30.51 4.11
N ALA A 147 2.17 29.57 4.79
CA ALA A 147 1.53 28.36 5.32
C ALA A 147 0.37 28.69 6.28
N ALA A 148 0.55 29.68 7.15
CA ALA A 148 -0.50 30.13 8.06
C ALA A 148 -1.69 30.77 7.35
N LEU A 149 -1.44 31.52 6.27
CA LEU A 149 -2.48 32.08 5.40
C LEU A 149 -3.27 30.98 4.68
N VAL A 150 -2.59 29.96 4.13
CA VAL A 150 -3.23 28.78 3.53
C VAL A 150 -4.18 28.13 4.54
N GLY A 151 -3.69 27.83 5.74
CA GLY A 151 -4.51 27.22 6.80
C GLY A 151 -5.68 28.11 7.25
N PHE A 152 -5.48 29.42 7.34
CA PHE A 152 -6.56 30.35 7.67
C PHE A 152 -7.67 30.35 6.61
N TYR A 153 -7.32 30.46 5.33
CA TYR A 153 -8.32 30.48 4.25
C TYR A 153 -8.99 29.12 4.02
N ALA A 154 -8.25 28.02 4.22
CA ALA A 154 -8.81 26.67 4.22
C ALA A 154 -9.89 26.52 5.30
N ASN A 155 -9.60 26.93 6.54
CA ASN A 155 -10.57 26.91 7.65
C ASN A 155 -11.74 27.90 7.44
N CYS A 156 -11.55 28.95 6.65
CA CYS A 156 -12.65 29.85 6.25
C CYS A 156 -13.58 29.26 5.18
N GLY A 157 -13.30 28.06 4.65
CA GLY A 157 -14.01 27.49 3.50
C GLY A 157 -13.72 28.20 2.18
N LYS A 158 -12.63 29.00 2.10
CA LYS A 158 -12.24 29.74 0.90
C LYS A 158 -11.13 29.00 0.15
N LEU A 159 -11.44 27.79 -0.30
CA LEU A 159 -10.47 26.85 -0.91
C LEU A 159 -9.72 27.42 -2.10
N ARG A 160 -10.40 28.15 -3.01
CA ARG A 160 -9.74 28.80 -4.16
C ARG A 160 -8.65 29.80 -3.74
N VAL A 161 -8.87 30.54 -2.66
CA VAL A 161 -7.87 31.48 -2.12
C VAL A 161 -6.73 30.72 -1.45
N ALA A 162 -7.05 29.66 -0.70
CA ALA A 162 -6.05 28.80 -0.08
C ALA A 162 -5.15 28.12 -1.13
N ARG A 163 -5.72 27.59 -2.21
CA ARG A 163 -4.99 27.02 -3.36
C ARG A 163 -4.06 28.05 -4.01
N SER A 164 -4.58 29.23 -4.35
CA SER A 164 -3.77 30.28 -4.96
C SER A 164 -2.60 30.76 -4.08
N LEU A 165 -2.77 30.76 -2.76
CA LEU A 165 -1.70 31.07 -1.82
C LEU A 165 -0.70 29.92 -1.71
N PHE A 166 -1.19 28.67 -1.72
CA PHE A 166 -0.36 27.47 -1.72
C PHE A 166 0.55 27.40 -2.96
N ASP A 167 0.01 27.72 -4.14
CA ASP A 167 0.76 27.74 -5.41
C ASP A 167 1.96 28.70 -5.41
N ARG A 168 1.98 29.68 -4.48
CA ARG A 168 3.07 30.64 -4.34
C ARG A 168 4.17 30.17 -3.39
N ILE A 169 4.00 29.01 -2.75
CA ILE A 169 4.98 28.43 -1.84
C ILE A 169 5.89 27.51 -2.67
N THR A 170 7.18 27.86 -2.77
CA THR A 170 8.14 27.10 -3.59
C THR A 170 8.37 25.68 -3.05
N GLU A 171 8.46 25.53 -1.72
CA GLU A 171 8.69 24.26 -1.04
C GLU A 171 7.70 24.07 0.11
N PRO A 172 6.43 23.70 -0.18
CA PRO A 172 5.44 23.50 0.87
C PRO A 172 5.81 22.31 1.75
N ASP A 173 5.83 22.53 3.06
CA ASP A 173 6.08 21.46 4.02
C ASP A 173 4.89 20.48 4.13
N LEU A 174 5.13 19.33 4.76
CA LEU A 174 4.11 18.28 4.94
C LEU A 174 2.85 18.81 5.66
N ALA A 175 3.01 19.76 6.59
CA ALA A 175 1.89 20.35 7.32
C ALA A 175 1.00 21.20 6.39
N THR A 176 1.60 21.96 5.48
CA THR A 176 0.90 22.79 4.50
C THR A 176 0.17 21.93 3.47
N TRP A 177 0.81 20.84 2.99
CA TRP A 177 0.15 19.82 2.14
C TRP A 177 -1.06 19.22 2.84
N ASN A 178 -0.88 18.70 4.06
CA ASN A 178 -1.95 18.07 4.83
C ASN A 178 -3.10 19.02 5.12
N THR A 179 -2.79 20.30 5.37
CA THR A 179 -3.81 21.34 5.56
C THR A 179 -4.72 21.46 4.34
N LEU A 180 -4.14 21.50 3.14
CA LEU A 180 -4.91 21.66 1.92
C LEU A 180 -5.64 20.37 1.53
N LEU A 181 -4.98 19.22 1.63
CA LEU A 181 -5.60 17.90 1.40
C LEU A 181 -6.81 17.70 2.31
N ALA A 182 -6.68 17.98 3.62
CA ALA A 182 -7.77 17.84 4.57
C ALA A 182 -8.93 18.80 4.26
N ALA A 183 -8.64 20.01 3.79
CA ALA A 183 -9.63 21.01 3.44
C ALA A 183 -10.45 20.60 2.21
N TYR A 184 -9.81 20.06 1.16
CA TYR A 184 -10.50 19.50 0.00
C TYR A 184 -11.29 18.23 0.36
N ALA A 185 -10.68 17.32 1.12
CA ALA A 185 -11.32 16.07 1.56
C ALA A 185 -12.52 16.30 2.51
N SER A 186 -12.62 17.47 3.15
CA SER A 186 -13.67 17.80 4.12
C SER A 186 -14.61 18.90 3.67
N SER A 187 -14.55 19.33 2.41
CA SER A 187 -15.53 20.25 1.85
C SER A 187 -16.95 19.65 1.97
N ASP A 188 -17.83 20.37 2.65
CA ASP A 188 -19.15 19.88 3.06
C ASP A 188 -20.06 19.69 1.84
N GLU A 189 -21.00 18.74 1.89
CA GLU A 189 -21.91 18.36 0.80
C GLU A 189 -22.97 19.45 0.44
N GLY A 190 -22.80 20.67 0.94
CA GLY A 190 -23.74 21.79 0.80
C GLY A 190 -23.19 22.94 -0.06
N GLU A 191 -23.84 23.18 -1.19
CA GLU A 191 -23.78 24.37 -2.08
C GLU A 191 -22.41 24.80 -2.64
N GLY A 192 -21.31 24.14 -2.30
CA GLY A 192 -20.03 24.22 -2.98
C GLY A 192 -19.73 22.94 -3.75
N GLU A 193 -19.11 23.05 -4.93
CA GLU A 193 -18.58 21.90 -5.67
C GLU A 193 -17.60 21.12 -4.77
N ILE A 194 -17.97 19.89 -4.40
CA ILE A 194 -17.09 18.93 -3.72
C ILE A 194 -15.97 18.60 -4.69
N ASP A 195 -14.73 18.83 -4.28
CA ASP A 195 -13.57 18.64 -5.17
C ASP A 195 -12.63 17.56 -4.59
N HIS A 196 -13.20 16.37 -4.38
CA HIS A 196 -12.45 15.16 -4.02
C HIS A 196 -11.42 14.81 -5.11
N GLU A 197 -11.71 15.15 -6.36
CA GLU A 197 -10.79 14.95 -7.49
C GLU A 197 -9.55 15.84 -7.36
N GLU A 198 -9.70 17.11 -6.98
CA GLU A 198 -8.55 17.97 -6.67
C GLU A 198 -7.78 17.44 -5.46
N CYS A 199 -8.42 16.87 -4.43
CA CYS A 199 -7.67 16.20 -3.36
C CYS A 199 -6.78 15.07 -3.90
N LEU A 200 -7.26 14.26 -4.85
CA LEU A 200 -6.46 13.22 -5.51
C LEU A 200 -5.32 13.83 -6.32
N ARG A 201 -5.58 14.87 -7.12
CA ARG A 201 -4.57 15.57 -7.92
C ARG A 201 -3.48 16.18 -7.03
N LEU A 202 -3.85 16.82 -5.93
CA LEU A 202 -2.92 17.38 -4.97
C LEU A 202 -2.08 16.31 -4.29
N PHE A 203 -2.68 15.18 -3.95
CA PHE A 203 -1.96 14.05 -3.38
C PHE A 203 -0.93 13.47 -4.38
N VAL A 204 -1.29 13.40 -5.67
CA VAL A 204 -0.36 13.00 -6.73
C VAL A 204 0.77 14.02 -6.85
N ASN A 205 0.46 15.32 -6.92
CA ASN A 205 1.46 16.39 -7.04
C ASN A 205 2.45 16.41 -5.86
N MET A 206 1.96 16.22 -4.62
CA MET A 206 2.78 16.08 -3.42
C MET A 206 3.85 14.98 -3.60
N ARG A 207 3.47 13.87 -4.25
CA ARG A 207 4.32 12.69 -4.46
C ARG A 207 5.24 12.80 -5.67
N SER A 208 4.78 13.38 -6.78
CA SER A 208 5.48 13.37 -8.06
C SER A 208 6.33 14.61 -8.31
N ILE A 209 5.89 15.78 -7.84
CA ILE A 209 6.56 17.06 -8.11
C ILE A 209 7.44 17.47 -6.94
N SER A 210 6.94 17.32 -5.70
CA SER A 210 7.64 17.82 -4.50
C SER A 210 8.40 16.74 -3.72
N CYS A 211 8.29 15.47 -4.10
CA CYS A 211 8.91 14.32 -3.43
C CYS A 211 8.64 14.23 -1.92
N VAL A 212 7.57 14.87 -1.42
CA VAL A 212 7.21 14.85 0.01
C VAL A 212 6.50 13.54 0.30
N ARG A 213 7.00 12.77 1.27
CA ARG A 213 6.42 11.47 1.64
C ARG A 213 5.10 11.67 2.40
N PRO A 214 3.99 11.08 1.93
CA PRO A 214 2.72 11.06 2.67
C PRO A 214 2.86 10.42 4.06
N ASN A 215 2.15 10.96 5.04
CA ASN A 215 2.00 10.35 6.36
C ASN A 215 0.55 9.93 6.63
N GLU A 216 0.25 9.48 7.85
CA GLU A 216 -1.09 9.03 8.25
C GLU A 216 -2.16 10.10 8.01
N VAL A 217 -1.84 11.38 8.22
CA VAL A 217 -2.78 12.50 7.99
C VAL A 217 -3.05 12.69 6.50
N SER A 218 -2.02 12.60 5.66
CA SER A 218 -2.17 12.65 4.19
C SER A 218 -3.06 11.49 3.70
N LEU A 219 -2.85 10.29 4.25
CA LEU A 219 -3.61 9.10 3.88
C LEU A 219 -5.07 9.18 4.32
N VAL A 220 -5.36 9.73 5.50
CA VAL A 220 -6.74 9.95 5.95
C VAL A 220 -7.50 10.87 4.97
N ALA A 221 -6.87 11.97 4.53
CA ALA A 221 -7.49 12.86 3.55
C ALA A 221 -7.72 12.19 2.18
N LEU A 222 -6.74 11.40 1.73
CA LEU A 222 -6.86 10.59 0.52
C LEU A 222 -8.00 9.57 0.63
N MET A 223 -8.03 8.77 1.71
CA MET A 223 -9.04 7.75 1.95
C MET A 223 -10.44 8.36 2.01
N LYS A 224 -10.60 9.51 2.68
CA LYS A 224 -11.88 10.23 2.74
C LYS A 224 -12.35 10.67 1.35
N SER A 225 -11.45 11.18 0.52
CA SER A 225 -11.79 11.57 -0.86
C SER A 225 -12.10 10.37 -1.76
N CYS A 226 -11.33 9.28 -1.63
CA CYS A 226 -11.65 8.01 -2.29
C CYS A 226 -13.02 7.47 -1.86
N ALA A 227 -13.36 7.57 -0.58
CA ALA A 227 -14.65 7.16 -0.05
C ALA A 227 -15.81 7.99 -0.63
N GLY A 228 -15.62 9.31 -0.73
CA GLY A 228 -16.62 10.21 -1.34
C GLY A 228 -16.81 9.98 -2.84
N LEU A 229 -15.75 9.58 -3.55
CA LEU A 229 -15.81 9.24 -4.99
C LEU A 229 -16.21 7.77 -5.25
N GLY A 230 -16.30 6.93 -4.22
CA GLY A 230 -16.42 5.48 -4.39
C GLY A 230 -15.20 4.83 -5.06
N SER A 231 -14.03 5.49 -5.04
CA SER A 231 -12.79 5.02 -5.69
C SER A 231 -12.09 3.94 -4.86
N LEU A 232 -12.50 2.69 -5.07
CA LEU A 232 -11.90 1.54 -4.38
C LEU A 232 -10.41 1.39 -4.70
N CYS A 233 -10.00 1.57 -5.97
CA CYS A 233 -8.60 1.44 -6.38
C CYS A 233 -7.69 2.42 -5.65
N GLY A 234 -8.08 3.71 -5.56
CA GLY A 234 -7.31 4.71 -4.82
C GLY A 234 -7.29 4.42 -3.32
N GLY A 235 -8.40 3.89 -2.79
CA GLY A 235 -8.50 3.45 -1.40
C GLY A 235 -7.61 2.27 -1.03
N VAL A 236 -7.65 1.20 -1.82
CA VAL A 236 -6.78 0.02 -1.68
C VAL A 236 -5.34 0.42 -1.82
N TRP A 237 -5.00 1.30 -2.77
CA TRP A 237 -3.64 1.81 -2.87
C TRP A 237 -3.18 2.50 -1.59
N ALA A 238 -4.02 3.36 -1.00
CA ALA A 238 -3.69 4.05 0.26
C ALA A 238 -3.45 3.04 1.40
N HIS A 239 -4.25 1.97 1.46
CA HIS A 239 -4.09 0.90 2.44
C HIS A 239 -2.81 0.10 2.20
N VAL A 240 -2.51 -0.29 0.96
CA VAL A 240 -1.26 -0.98 0.59
C VAL A 240 -0.05 -0.10 0.90
N TYR A 241 -0.13 1.20 0.64
CA TYR A 241 0.93 2.16 0.98
C TYR A 241 1.19 2.21 2.49
N LEU A 242 0.14 2.27 3.31
CA LEU A 242 0.23 2.22 4.78
C LEU A 242 1.03 0.97 5.23
N LEU A 243 0.68 -0.20 4.71
CA LEU A 243 1.34 -1.47 5.03
C LEU A 243 2.79 -1.53 4.54
N LYS A 244 3.05 -1.09 3.29
CA LYS A 244 4.39 -1.09 2.69
C LYS A 244 5.37 -0.16 3.39
N THR A 245 4.87 0.96 3.93
CA THR A 245 5.72 1.98 4.57
C THR A 245 5.76 1.85 6.10
N ASN A 246 5.13 0.81 6.64
CA ASN A 246 5.06 0.54 8.08
C ASN A 246 4.50 1.73 8.89
N LEU A 247 3.55 2.46 8.30
CA LEU A 247 2.80 3.52 8.96
C LEU A 247 1.76 2.91 9.90
N SER A 248 1.43 3.63 10.98
CA SER A 248 0.60 3.07 12.05
C SER A 248 -0.89 3.02 11.67
N LEU A 249 -1.51 1.84 11.80
CA LEU A 249 -2.98 1.70 11.81
C LEU A 249 -3.55 2.23 13.13
N ASN A 250 -3.48 3.55 13.31
CA ASN A 250 -4.06 4.24 14.45
C ASN A 250 -5.58 4.42 14.29
N GLN A 251 -6.25 4.92 15.33
CA GLN A 251 -7.71 5.11 15.34
C GLN A 251 -8.23 5.96 14.18
N PHE A 252 -7.48 6.97 13.73
CA PHE A 252 -7.90 7.86 12.63
C PHE A 252 -7.81 7.17 11.27
N VAL A 253 -6.69 6.47 11.01
CA VAL A 253 -6.48 5.70 9.79
C VAL A 253 -7.47 4.55 9.70
N GLY A 254 -7.61 3.76 10.78
CA GLY A 254 -8.53 2.63 10.84
C GLY A 254 -9.98 3.06 10.61
N THR A 255 -10.43 4.14 11.27
CA THR A 255 -11.78 4.69 11.04
C THR A 255 -11.97 5.15 9.59
N SER A 256 -10.96 5.77 8.98
CA SER A 256 -11.04 6.24 7.59
C SER A 256 -11.06 5.09 6.58
N LEU A 257 -10.31 4.02 6.83
CA LEU A 257 -10.37 2.78 6.05
C LEU A 257 -11.73 2.09 6.17
N ILE A 258 -12.34 2.06 7.37
CA ILE A 258 -13.69 1.53 7.57
C ILE A 258 -14.71 2.33 6.74
N ASP A 259 -14.68 3.67 6.80
CA ASP A 259 -15.59 4.52 6.00
C ASP A 259 -15.38 4.31 4.49
N LEU A 260 -14.12 4.28 4.04
CA LEU A 260 -13.74 4.00 2.67
C LEU A 260 -14.30 2.67 2.16
N TYR A 261 -13.96 1.56 2.81
CA TYR A 261 -14.41 0.25 2.35
C TYR A 261 -15.93 0.11 2.45
N SER A 262 -16.56 0.70 3.47
CA SER A 262 -18.01 0.72 3.58
C SER A 262 -18.66 1.46 2.41
N LYS A 263 -18.20 2.67 2.07
CA LYS A 263 -18.76 3.45 0.96
C LYS A 263 -18.46 2.86 -0.42
N CYS A 264 -17.34 2.15 -0.58
CA CYS A 264 -17.01 1.41 -1.78
C CYS A 264 -17.75 0.06 -1.92
N GLY A 265 -18.62 -0.30 -0.97
CA GLY A 265 -19.40 -1.55 -1.02
C GLY A 265 -18.65 -2.79 -0.54
N CYS A 266 -17.45 -2.66 0.01
CA CYS A 266 -16.62 -3.76 0.48
C CYS A 266 -16.70 -3.92 2.01
N LEU A 267 -17.91 -4.18 2.51
CA LEU A 267 -18.19 -4.25 3.95
C LEU A 267 -17.36 -5.32 4.69
N SER A 268 -16.97 -6.41 4.02
CA SER A 268 -16.08 -7.43 4.56
C SER A 268 -14.68 -6.88 4.92
N PHE A 269 -14.09 -6.04 4.06
CA PHE A 269 -12.81 -5.38 4.36
C PHE A 269 -12.95 -4.33 5.45
N ALA A 270 -14.05 -3.57 5.47
CA ALA A 270 -14.34 -2.65 6.56
C ALA A 270 -14.37 -3.39 7.90
N ARG A 271 -15.02 -4.56 7.95
CA ARG A 271 -15.06 -5.41 9.13
C ARG A 271 -13.68 -5.95 9.51
N GLN A 272 -12.90 -6.41 8.54
CA GLN A 272 -11.54 -6.89 8.79
C GLN A 272 -10.66 -5.81 9.40
N VAL A 273 -10.67 -4.60 8.84
CA VAL A 273 -9.92 -3.45 9.40
C VAL A 273 -10.36 -3.18 10.85
N PHE A 274 -11.67 -3.15 11.10
CA PHE A 274 -12.20 -2.97 12.46
C PHE A 274 -11.66 -4.05 13.43
N ASP A 275 -11.61 -5.30 12.99
CA ASP A 275 -11.15 -6.42 13.81
C ASP A 275 -9.62 -6.39 14.03
N GLU A 276 -8.84 -5.86 13.09
CA GLU A 276 -7.37 -5.69 13.19
C GLU A 276 -6.96 -4.49 14.08
N MET A 277 -7.83 -3.50 14.29
CA MET A 277 -7.53 -2.33 15.15
C MET A 277 -7.32 -2.72 16.61
N ARG A 278 -6.14 -2.38 17.17
CA ARG A 278 -5.78 -2.61 18.58
C ARG A 278 -6.56 -1.73 19.56
N GLN A 279 -6.77 -0.46 19.20
CA GLN A 279 -7.53 0.49 19.99
C GLN A 279 -8.75 0.93 19.20
N ARG A 280 -9.92 0.80 19.81
CA ARG A 280 -11.21 1.12 19.21
C ARG A 280 -11.90 2.16 20.08
N ASP A 281 -12.34 3.24 19.45
CA ASP A 281 -13.07 4.33 20.08
C ASP A 281 -14.50 4.41 19.53
N THR A 282 -15.31 5.31 20.08
CA THR A 282 -16.69 5.52 19.64
C THR A 282 -16.76 5.84 18.12
N LEU A 283 -15.75 6.49 17.55
CA LEU A 283 -15.72 6.88 16.14
C LEU A 283 -15.63 5.68 15.19
N CYS A 284 -14.75 4.71 15.44
CA CYS A 284 -14.62 3.55 14.57
C CYS A 284 -15.86 2.63 14.62
N TYR A 285 -16.50 2.53 15.80
CA TYR A 285 -17.80 1.88 15.95
C TYR A 285 -18.89 2.61 15.16
N ASN A 286 -18.96 3.95 15.26
CA ASN A 286 -19.92 4.74 14.50
C ASN A 286 -19.74 4.57 12.98
N ALA A 287 -18.50 4.50 12.50
CA ALA A 287 -18.20 4.22 11.10
C ALA A 287 -18.70 2.82 10.66
N MET A 288 -18.46 1.79 11.48
CA MET A 288 -18.94 0.43 11.18
C MET A 288 -20.46 0.33 11.22
N ILE A 289 -21.12 0.92 12.23
CA ILE A 289 -22.59 0.95 12.35
C ILE A 289 -23.20 1.67 11.15
N ARG A 290 -22.61 2.81 10.73
CA ARG A 290 -23.05 3.53 9.53
C ARG A 290 -22.88 2.68 8.27
N GLY A 291 -21.75 2.00 8.09
CA GLY A 291 -21.52 1.10 6.96
C GLY A 291 -22.59 0.00 6.90
N LEU A 292 -22.85 -0.68 8.02
CA LEU A 292 -23.88 -1.71 8.13
C LEU A 292 -25.29 -1.14 7.82
N ALA A 293 -25.59 0.06 8.30
CA ALA A 293 -26.86 0.74 8.07
C ALA A 293 -27.12 1.00 6.58
N VAL A 294 -26.14 1.54 5.86
CA VAL A 294 -26.26 1.87 4.44
C VAL A 294 -26.43 0.60 3.58
N HIS A 295 -25.83 -0.51 4.00
CA HIS A 295 -25.94 -1.80 3.32
C HIS A 295 -27.13 -2.67 3.78
N GLY A 296 -28.00 -2.16 4.66
CA GLY A 296 -29.22 -2.84 5.10
C GLY A 296 -29.05 -3.89 6.21
N PHE A 297 -27.87 -3.99 6.82
CA PHE A 297 -27.56 -4.92 7.91
C PHE A 297 -27.90 -4.36 9.29
N GLY A 298 -29.14 -3.88 9.49
CA GLY A 298 -29.55 -3.18 10.71
C GLY A 298 -29.40 -3.98 12.01
N LEU A 299 -29.67 -5.30 11.99
CA LEU A 299 -29.49 -6.15 13.17
C LEU A 299 -28.03 -6.26 13.61
N GLU A 300 -27.11 -6.38 12.65
CA GLU A 300 -25.67 -6.37 12.93
C GLU A 300 -25.23 -5.01 13.45
N ALA A 301 -25.77 -3.92 12.89
CA ALA A 301 -25.50 -2.56 13.34
C ALA A 301 -25.90 -2.36 14.82
N ILE A 302 -27.06 -2.87 15.24
CA ILE A 302 -27.48 -2.90 16.65
C ILE A 302 -26.55 -3.77 17.49
N GLY A 303 -26.08 -4.90 16.95
CA GLY A 303 -25.07 -5.73 17.59
C GLY A 303 -23.78 -4.96 17.91
N PHE A 304 -23.31 -4.13 16.97
CA PHE A 304 -22.16 -3.25 17.20
C PHE A 304 -22.46 -2.14 18.21
N TYR A 305 -23.64 -1.56 18.21
CA TYR A 305 -24.06 -0.59 19.22
C TYR A 305 -24.05 -1.22 20.64
N LYS A 306 -24.63 -2.42 20.81
CA LYS A 306 -24.60 -3.16 22.07
C LYS A 306 -23.16 -3.51 22.47
N LYS A 307 -22.31 -3.87 21.51
CA LYS A 307 -20.87 -4.15 21.74
C LYS A 307 -20.11 -2.92 22.21
N LEU A 308 -20.34 -1.74 21.61
CA LEU A 308 -19.75 -0.47 22.04
C LEU A 308 -20.04 -0.21 23.53
N ILE A 309 -21.30 -0.36 23.94
CA ILE A 309 -21.71 -0.16 25.34
C ILE A 309 -21.04 -1.19 26.25
N SER A 310 -21.01 -2.47 25.85
CA SER A 310 -20.40 -3.55 26.65
C SER A 310 -18.89 -3.36 26.86
N GLN A 311 -18.22 -2.62 25.98
CA GLN A 311 -16.80 -2.28 26.11
C GLN A 311 -16.55 -1.03 26.97
N GLY A 312 -17.59 -0.45 27.56
CA GLY A 312 -17.49 0.73 28.42
C GLY A 312 -17.25 2.04 27.65
N LEU A 313 -17.44 2.04 26.33
CA LEU A 313 -17.39 3.26 25.53
C LEU A 313 -18.71 4.02 25.65
N ALA A 314 -18.64 5.35 25.75
CA ALA A 314 -19.82 6.19 25.83
C ALA A 314 -20.39 6.45 24.41
N PRO A 315 -21.66 6.10 24.15
CA PRO A 315 -22.35 6.52 22.92
C PRO A 315 -22.44 8.05 22.84
N ASP A 316 -22.11 8.62 21.70
CA ASP A 316 -22.30 10.05 21.41
C ASP A 316 -23.56 10.29 20.56
N GLU A 317 -23.87 11.56 20.28
CA GLU A 317 -25.01 11.94 19.44
C GLU A 317 -24.95 11.25 18.07
N ALA A 318 -23.76 11.12 17.48
CA ALA A 318 -23.56 10.44 16.21
C ALA A 318 -23.85 8.94 16.31
N THR A 319 -23.51 8.27 17.42
CA THR A 319 -23.82 6.86 17.68
C THR A 319 -25.32 6.61 17.63
N PHE A 320 -26.11 7.43 18.34
CA PHE A 320 -27.56 7.31 18.33
C PHE A 320 -28.13 7.54 16.93
N LEU A 321 -27.64 8.57 16.23
CA LEU A 321 -28.08 8.89 14.86
C LEU A 321 -27.85 7.72 13.89
N VAL A 322 -26.62 7.18 13.82
CA VAL A 322 -26.31 6.10 12.88
C VAL A 322 -27.02 4.79 13.23
N THR A 323 -27.24 4.52 14.53
CA THR A 323 -27.95 3.33 14.98
C THR A 323 -29.45 3.41 14.66
N ILE A 324 -30.08 4.57 14.89
CA ILE A 324 -31.49 4.80 14.55
C ILE A 324 -31.67 4.76 13.02
N SER A 325 -30.73 5.33 12.25
CA SER A 325 -30.72 5.21 10.78
C SER A 325 -30.66 3.75 10.32
N ALA A 326 -29.84 2.92 10.97
CA ALA A 326 -29.77 1.48 10.69
C ALA A 326 -31.12 0.79 10.95
N CYS A 327 -31.77 1.12 12.06
CA CYS A 327 -33.10 0.60 12.39
C CYS A 327 -34.14 1.04 11.36
N SER A 328 -34.09 2.30 10.92
CA SER A 328 -34.99 2.83 9.90
C SER A 328 -34.84 2.11 8.55
N HIS A 329 -33.60 1.84 8.11
CA HIS A 329 -33.35 1.14 6.84
C HIS A 329 -33.78 -0.33 6.87
N SER A 330 -33.77 -0.96 8.05
CA SER A 330 -34.13 -2.37 8.24
C SER A 330 -35.51 -2.61 8.86
N GLY A 331 -36.31 -1.55 9.09
CA GLY A 331 -37.66 -1.67 9.66
C GLY A 331 -37.72 -2.09 11.13
N LEU A 332 -36.66 -1.87 11.90
CA LEU A 332 -36.51 -2.31 13.30
C LEU A 332 -37.04 -1.27 14.29
N VAL A 333 -38.35 -0.99 14.25
CA VAL A 333 -38.99 0.10 15.01
C VAL A 333 -38.83 -0.07 16.53
N ASP A 334 -39.01 -1.27 17.06
CA ASP A 334 -38.94 -1.52 18.50
C ASP A 334 -37.53 -1.30 19.06
N GLU A 335 -36.50 -1.76 18.35
CA GLU A 335 -35.11 -1.53 18.73
C GLU A 335 -34.73 -0.05 18.61
N ALA A 336 -35.25 0.67 17.60
CA ALA A 336 -35.07 2.12 17.49
C ALA A 336 -35.65 2.86 18.71
N ALA A 337 -36.84 2.43 19.19
CA ALA A 337 -37.47 3.02 20.37
C ALA A 337 -36.65 2.77 21.65
N ILE A 338 -36.04 1.59 21.80
CA ILE A 338 -35.13 1.26 22.91
C ILE A 338 -33.88 2.16 22.86
N VAL A 339 -33.22 2.24 21.71
CA VAL A 339 -32.02 3.08 21.51
C VAL A 339 -32.33 4.55 21.76
N PHE A 340 -33.46 5.06 21.26
CA PHE A 340 -33.91 6.43 21.47
C PHE A 340 -34.21 6.72 22.95
N SER A 341 -34.86 5.78 23.64
CA SER A 341 -35.15 5.91 25.08
C SER A 341 -33.88 5.88 25.95
N GLY A 342 -32.80 5.24 25.48
CA GLY A 342 -31.51 5.27 26.15
C GLY A 342 -30.70 6.57 25.96
N SER A 343 -31.12 7.49 25.08
CA SER A 343 -30.35 8.69 24.75
C SER A 343 -30.52 9.80 25.81
N PRO A 344 -29.42 10.38 26.31
CA PRO A 344 -29.45 11.57 27.18
C PRO A 344 -29.67 12.88 26.39
N PHE A 345 -29.61 12.85 25.05
CA PHE A 345 -29.63 14.05 24.18
C PHE A 345 -31.05 14.49 23.77
N ARG A 346 -32.03 14.35 24.68
CA ARG A 346 -33.48 14.50 24.38
C ARG A 346 -33.95 15.94 24.07
N SER A 347 -33.09 16.95 24.15
CA SER A 347 -33.48 18.36 24.20
C SER A 347 -32.92 19.29 23.12
N SER A 348 -32.16 18.78 22.14
CA SER A 348 -31.78 19.58 20.97
C SER A 348 -32.74 19.27 19.83
N PRO A 349 -33.51 20.25 19.28
CA PRO A 349 -34.15 20.02 17.99
C PRO A 349 -33.03 19.66 17.02
N LEU A 350 -33.15 18.52 16.34
CA LEU A 350 -32.26 18.13 15.25
C LEU A 350 -32.12 19.35 14.32
N THR A 351 -31.03 20.10 14.46
CA THR A 351 -30.78 21.25 13.63
C THR A 351 -30.74 20.73 12.20
N SER A 352 -31.52 21.37 11.35
CA SER A 352 -31.60 21.18 9.91
C SER A 352 -30.21 21.24 9.26
N HIS A 353 -29.41 20.19 9.40
CA HIS A 353 -28.55 19.73 8.33
C HIS A 353 -29.46 18.89 7.45
N ARG A 354 -29.97 19.52 6.39
CA ARG A 354 -30.53 18.79 5.24
C ARG A 354 -29.41 17.89 4.71
N VAL A 355 -29.31 16.67 5.22
CA VAL A 355 -28.69 15.58 4.48
C VAL A 355 -29.61 15.38 3.29
N SER A 356 -29.13 15.78 2.11
CA SER A 356 -29.81 15.52 0.86
C SER A 356 -29.86 14.01 0.68
N LEU A 357 -30.99 13.41 1.06
CA LEU A 357 -31.35 12.05 0.69
C LEU A 357 -31.57 12.03 -0.83
N HIS A 358 -30.49 11.99 -1.60
CA HIS A 358 -30.58 11.54 -2.98
C HIS A 358 -30.66 10.01 -2.96
N ALA A 359 -31.91 9.56 -2.99
CA ALA A 359 -32.27 8.25 -3.50
C ALA A 359 -31.70 8.11 -4.91
N SER A 360 -30.59 7.40 -5.05
CA SER A 360 -30.20 6.78 -6.30
C SER A 360 -31.39 5.96 -6.80
N ARG A 361 -31.86 6.28 -8.01
CA ARG A 361 -33.05 5.72 -8.66
C ARG A 361 -33.25 4.23 -8.34
N PRO A 362 -34.47 3.79 -7.95
CA PRO A 362 -34.76 2.37 -7.84
C PRO A 362 -34.71 1.76 -9.23
N VAL A 363 -33.75 0.87 -9.48
CA VAL A 363 -33.89 -0.11 -10.55
C VAL A 363 -35.12 -0.94 -10.20
N SER A 364 -36.12 -0.91 -11.06
CA SER A 364 -37.39 -1.59 -10.86
C SER A 364 -37.14 -3.10 -10.70
N LEU A 365 -37.14 -3.59 -9.45
CA LEU A 365 -37.30 -5.00 -9.16
C LEU A 365 -38.78 -5.33 -9.34
N ARG A 366 -39.11 -5.92 -10.50
CA ARG A 366 -40.39 -6.60 -10.69
C ARG A 366 -40.54 -7.68 -9.62
N ARG A 367 -41.53 -7.49 -8.74
CA ARG A 367 -42.02 -8.51 -7.81
C ARG A 367 -42.54 -9.72 -8.59
N GLY A 368 -42.22 -10.91 -8.09
CA GLY A 368 -43.03 -12.12 -8.30
C GLY A 368 -42.26 -13.29 -8.92
N GLY A 369 -41.69 -14.14 -8.07
CA GLY A 369 -41.18 -15.45 -8.44
C GLY A 369 -40.71 -16.20 -7.21
N VAL A 370 -41.53 -17.14 -6.73
CA VAL A 370 -41.24 -18.05 -5.63
C VAL A 370 -39.86 -18.70 -5.87
N PHE A 371 -38.89 -18.45 -4.99
CA PHE A 371 -37.60 -19.12 -5.02
C PHE A 371 -37.79 -20.59 -4.61
N SER A 372 -38.11 -21.44 -5.59
CA SER A 372 -37.76 -22.86 -5.52
C SER A 372 -36.25 -22.95 -5.33
N ARG A 373 -35.80 -23.72 -4.34
CA ARG A 373 -34.40 -24.13 -4.16
C ARG A 373 -33.90 -24.80 -5.44
N ARG A 374 -33.40 -24.02 -6.39
CA ARG A 374 -32.55 -24.54 -7.47
C ARG A 374 -31.15 -24.63 -6.89
N CYS A 375 -30.73 -25.88 -6.65
CA CYS A 375 -29.32 -26.23 -6.52
C CYS A 375 -28.61 -25.64 -7.76
N LEU A 376 -27.81 -24.58 -7.57
CA LEU A 376 -26.93 -24.07 -8.61
C LEU A 376 -25.89 -25.14 -8.87
N ALA A 377 -26.10 -25.94 -9.92
CA ALA A 377 -25.04 -26.76 -10.47
C ALA A 377 -23.92 -25.81 -10.91
N VAL A 378 -22.79 -25.83 -10.20
CA VAL A 378 -21.57 -25.12 -10.58
C VAL A 378 -21.18 -25.67 -11.95
N LYS A 379 -21.32 -24.87 -13.01
CA LYS A 379 -20.79 -25.24 -14.31
C LYS A 379 -19.26 -25.23 -14.21
N ALA A 380 -18.66 -26.40 -14.40
CA ALA A 380 -17.23 -26.63 -14.50
C ALA A 380 -16.65 -25.86 -15.69
N ALA A 381 -16.13 -24.66 -15.46
CA ALA A 381 -15.44 -23.88 -16.47
C ALA A 381 -14.19 -23.25 -15.85
N LEU A 382 -13.09 -23.28 -16.62
CA LEU A 382 -11.86 -22.58 -16.28
C LEU A 382 -12.14 -21.09 -16.11
N ILE A 383 -11.36 -20.44 -15.25
CA ILE A 383 -11.49 -18.99 -15.05
C ILE A 383 -11.12 -18.25 -16.36
N GLU A 384 -11.86 -17.21 -16.73
CA GLU A 384 -11.56 -16.43 -17.95
C GLU A 384 -10.20 -15.71 -17.82
N PRO A 385 -9.45 -15.45 -18.90
CA PRO A 385 -8.28 -14.56 -18.85
C PRO A 385 -8.66 -13.11 -18.54
N ASP A 386 -7.72 -12.33 -18.01
CA ASP A 386 -7.92 -10.88 -17.85
C ASP A 386 -8.14 -10.21 -19.21
N GLY A 387 -9.14 -9.32 -19.31
CA GLY A 387 -9.57 -8.73 -20.58
C GLY A 387 -10.42 -9.68 -21.46
N GLY A 388 -10.85 -10.82 -20.91
CA GLY A 388 -11.77 -11.77 -21.56
C GLY A 388 -11.11 -12.79 -22.50
N LYS A 389 -9.87 -12.55 -22.94
CA LYS A 389 -9.10 -13.48 -23.78
C LYS A 389 -7.60 -13.34 -23.55
N LEU A 390 -6.86 -14.42 -23.81
CA LEU A 390 -5.40 -14.39 -23.80
C LEU A 390 -4.89 -13.53 -24.96
N MET A 391 -3.91 -12.67 -24.67
CA MET A 391 -3.13 -11.94 -25.66
C MET A 391 -1.89 -12.77 -26.02
N ASP A 392 -2.00 -13.57 -27.08
CA ASP A 392 -0.85 -14.22 -27.70
C ASP A 392 -0.16 -13.24 -28.65
N LEU A 393 1.12 -12.98 -28.41
CA LEU A 393 1.93 -12.04 -29.20
C LEU A 393 2.91 -12.77 -30.13
N VAL A 394 2.85 -14.11 -30.19
CA VAL A 394 3.61 -14.90 -31.16
C VAL A 394 2.96 -14.76 -32.53
N VAL A 395 3.78 -14.47 -33.54
CA VAL A 395 3.35 -14.37 -34.92
C VAL A 395 2.82 -15.73 -35.41
N GLU A 396 1.62 -15.69 -35.99
CA GLU A 396 1.01 -16.83 -36.67
C GLU A 396 1.99 -17.49 -37.65
N GLU A 397 2.03 -18.82 -37.67
CA GLU A 397 2.99 -19.60 -38.45
C GLU A 397 3.01 -19.19 -39.94
N SER A 398 1.85 -18.88 -40.51
CA SER A 398 1.68 -18.43 -41.90
C SER A 398 2.38 -17.09 -42.22
N LYS A 399 2.57 -16.22 -41.22
CA LYS A 399 3.15 -14.88 -41.37
C LYS A 399 4.62 -14.81 -40.95
N ARG A 400 5.16 -15.82 -40.26
CA ARG A 400 6.53 -15.82 -39.72
C ARG A 400 7.60 -15.53 -40.77
N ARG A 401 7.50 -16.12 -41.96
CA ARG A 401 8.48 -15.89 -43.04
C ARG A 401 8.55 -14.43 -43.49
N VAL A 402 7.40 -13.76 -43.52
CA VAL A 402 7.31 -12.34 -43.89
C VAL A 402 7.89 -11.48 -42.77
N MET A 403 7.44 -11.72 -41.53
CA MET A 403 7.90 -10.97 -40.36
C MET A 403 9.41 -11.13 -40.09
N LYS A 404 10.00 -12.30 -40.35
CA LYS A 404 11.46 -12.51 -40.25
C LYS A 404 12.24 -11.63 -41.22
N ARG A 405 11.80 -11.55 -42.49
CA ARG A 405 12.43 -10.66 -43.48
C ARG A 405 12.26 -9.20 -43.09
N GLU A 406 11.10 -8.84 -42.58
CA GLU A 406 10.82 -7.49 -42.10
C GLU A 406 11.74 -7.12 -40.94
N ALA A 407 11.90 -8.01 -39.96
CA ALA A 407 12.82 -7.82 -38.84
C ALA A 407 14.28 -7.61 -39.28
N GLU A 408 14.70 -8.20 -40.40
CA GLU A 408 16.02 -7.98 -40.98
C GLU A 408 16.17 -6.58 -41.60
N THR A 409 15.09 -6.01 -42.14
CA THR A 409 15.07 -4.68 -42.78
C THR A 409 15.00 -3.52 -41.79
N VAL A 410 14.52 -3.75 -40.57
CA VAL A 410 14.48 -2.71 -39.53
C VAL A 410 15.92 -2.33 -39.15
N PRO A 411 16.32 -1.05 -39.29
CA PRO A 411 17.72 -0.65 -39.16
C PRO A 411 18.22 -0.68 -37.72
N VAL A 412 17.34 -0.47 -36.75
CA VAL A 412 17.70 -0.37 -35.34
C VAL A 412 17.47 -1.71 -34.64
N ARG A 413 18.55 -2.26 -34.08
CA ARG A 413 18.54 -3.53 -33.35
C ARG A 413 18.87 -3.31 -31.88
N ILE A 414 18.09 -3.90 -30.98
CA ILE A 414 18.32 -3.89 -29.53
C ILE A 414 18.63 -5.31 -29.10
N MET A 415 19.81 -5.50 -28.51
CA MET A 415 20.23 -6.80 -27.98
C MET A 415 19.55 -7.05 -26.64
N LEU A 416 18.88 -8.19 -26.51
CA LEU A 416 18.23 -8.63 -25.29
C LEU A 416 19.25 -9.32 -24.39
N ASN A 417 19.26 -8.95 -23.10
CA ASN A 417 19.88 -9.79 -22.10
C ASN A 417 18.96 -10.97 -21.73
N ARG A 418 19.44 -11.86 -20.86
CA ARG A 418 18.68 -13.05 -20.44
C ARG A 418 17.34 -12.70 -19.78
N VAL A 419 17.32 -11.72 -18.88
CA VAL A 419 16.09 -11.29 -18.18
C VAL A 419 15.11 -10.64 -19.16
N ASP A 420 15.61 -9.87 -20.13
CA ASP A 420 14.76 -9.29 -21.18
C ASP A 420 14.11 -10.38 -22.03
N LEU A 421 14.86 -11.43 -22.41
CA LEU A 421 14.33 -12.58 -23.16
C LEU A 421 13.26 -13.34 -22.36
N GLU A 422 13.46 -13.50 -21.05
CA GLU A 422 12.46 -14.09 -20.14
C GLU A 422 11.18 -13.24 -20.09
N TRP A 423 11.29 -11.90 -20.12
CA TRP A 423 10.12 -11.02 -20.24
C TRP A 423 9.44 -11.07 -21.60
N VAL A 424 10.21 -11.17 -22.69
CA VAL A 424 9.65 -11.40 -24.03
C VAL A 424 8.85 -12.70 -24.04
N HIS A 425 9.34 -13.75 -23.39
CA HIS A 425 8.62 -15.02 -23.25
C HIS A 425 7.33 -14.88 -22.42
N VAL A 426 7.37 -14.17 -21.29
CA VAL A 426 6.17 -13.88 -20.48
C VAL A 426 5.10 -13.14 -21.32
N LEU A 427 5.52 -12.12 -22.06
CA LEU A 427 4.63 -11.34 -22.92
C LEU A 427 4.11 -12.18 -24.09
N SER A 428 4.98 -12.97 -24.74
CA SER A 428 4.63 -13.73 -25.95
C SER A 428 3.45 -14.66 -25.74
N GLU A 429 3.42 -15.34 -24.60
CA GLU A 429 2.41 -16.36 -24.30
C GLU A 429 1.16 -15.82 -23.58
N GLY A 430 1.09 -14.51 -23.34
CA GLY A 430 -0.08 -13.89 -22.72
C GLY A 430 -0.20 -14.08 -21.21
N TRP A 431 0.88 -14.40 -20.50
CA TRP A 431 0.91 -14.40 -19.03
C TRP A 431 0.52 -13.03 -18.45
N ALA A 432 0.87 -11.96 -19.16
CA ALA A 432 0.57 -10.58 -18.80
C ALA A 432 -0.66 -9.99 -19.50
N SER A 433 -1.57 -10.84 -20.03
CA SER A 433 -2.81 -10.37 -20.67
C SER A 433 -3.53 -9.32 -19.80
N PRO A 434 -4.02 -8.21 -20.40
CA PRO A 434 -4.12 -7.93 -21.84
C PRO A 434 -3.00 -7.03 -22.41
N LEU A 435 -1.80 -6.98 -21.80
CA LEU A 435 -0.70 -6.19 -22.36
C LEU A 435 -0.35 -6.64 -23.79
N ARG A 436 -0.07 -5.66 -24.66
CA ARG A 436 0.31 -5.87 -26.06
C ARG A 436 1.82 -5.88 -26.32
N GLY A 437 2.61 -5.61 -25.28
CA GLY A 437 4.07 -5.58 -25.35
C GLY A 437 4.68 -4.98 -24.10
N PHE A 438 5.88 -4.43 -24.23
CA PHE A 438 6.52 -3.71 -23.12
C PHE A 438 5.75 -2.43 -22.78
N MET A 439 5.60 -2.15 -21.49
CA MET A 439 4.72 -1.09 -21.01
C MET A 439 5.09 0.28 -21.57
N ARG A 440 4.08 0.96 -22.11
CA ARG A 440 4.08 2.39 -22.39
C ARG A 440 4.12 3.20 -21.10
N GLN A 441 4.40 4.50 -21.18
CA GLN A 441 4.57 5.32 -19.96
C GLN A 441 3.33 5.30 -19.07
N SER A 442 2.14 5.34 -19.68
CA SER A 442 0.86 5.29 -18.95
C SER A 442 0.69 3.99 -18.17
N GLU A 443 0.99 2.83 -18.78
CA GLU A 443 0.86 1.52 -18.15
C GLU A 443 1.90 1.33 -17.04
N PHE A 444 3.12 1.82 -17.26
CA PHE A 444 4.19 1.83 -16.26
C PHE A 444 3.79 2.64 -15.01
N LEU A 445 3.26 3.85 -15.21
CA LEU A 445 2.80 4.69 -14.10
C LEU A 445 1.61 4.06 -13.38
N GLN A 446 0.63 3.52 -14.10
CA GLN A 446 -0.51 2.83 -13.50
C GLN A 446 -0.08 1.62 -12.67
N THR A 447 0.86 0.83 -13.20
CA THR A 447 1.46 -0.32 -12.49
C THR A 447 2.15 0.10 -11.21
N LEU A 448 3.06 1.08 -11.27
CA LEU A 448 3.80 1.56 -10.09
C LEU A 448 2.89 2.21 -9.04
N HIS A 449 1.86 2.93 -9.48
CA HIS A 449 1.02 3.74 -8.60
C HIS A 449 -0.27 3.07 -8.16
N PHE A 450 -0.76 2.05 -8.85
CA PHE A 450 -2.08 1.46 -8.55
C PHE A 450 -2.07 -0.07 -8.52
N ASN A 451 -0.98 -0.70 -8.96
CA ASN A 451 -0.89 -2.17 -9.09
C ASN A 451 -1.98 -2.74 -10.02
N SER A 452 -2.48 -1.92 -10.94
CA SER A 452 -3.57 -2.24 -11.86
C SER A 452 -3.46 -1.41 -13.13
N ILE A 453 -4.03 -1.89 -14.23
CA ILE A 453 -4.20 -1.14 -15.48
C ILE A 453 -5.71 -0.99 -15.75
N ARG A 454 -6.12 0.21 -16.17
CA ARG A 454 -7.49 0.48 -16.63
C ARG A 454 -7.64 0.12 -18.11
N LEU A 455 -8.68 -0.64 -18.45
CA LEU A 455 -9.04 -1.01 -19.81
C LEU A 455 -9.94 0.05 -20.46
N GLU A 456 -10.14 -0.04 -21.78
CA GLU A 456 -10.94 0.91 -22.57
C GLU A 456 -12.41 0.98 -22.11
N ASP A 457 -12.98 -0.14 -21.65
CA ASP A 457 -14.33 -0.21 -21.09
C ASP A 457 -14.44 0.38 -19.66
N GLY A 458 -13.33 0.86 -19.11
CA GLY A 458 -13.22 1.45 -17.78
C GLY A 458 -13.05 0.43 -16.65
N SER A 459 -13.07 -0.88 -16.95
CA SER A 459 -12.71 -1.93 -15.99
C SER A 459 -11.21 -1.89 -15.66
N VAL A 460 -10.81 -2.61 -14.61
CA VAL A 460 -9.42 -2.68 -14.15
C VAL A 460 -8.96 -4.12 -14.07
N VAL A 461 -7.72 -4.36 -14.49
CA VAL A 461 -7.03 -5.64 -14.34
C VAL A 461 -5.85 -5.46 -13.40
N ASN A 462 -5.54 -6.50 -12.63
CA ASN A 462 -4.34 -6.46 -11.79
C ASN A 462 -3.08 -6.36 -12.68
N MET A 463 -2.10 -5.56 -12.25
CA MET A 463 -0.78 -5.47 -12.85
C MET A 463 0.17 -4.80 -11.86
N SER A 464 0.87 -5.59 -11.04
CA SER A 464 1.64 -5.06 -9.91
C SER A 464 3.14 -4.88 -10.15
N VAL A 465 3.70 -5.47 -11.23
CA VAL A 465 5.13 -5.43 -11.54
C VAL A 465 5.38 -4.76 -12.90
N PRO A 466 6.34 -3.81 -13.00
CA PRO A 466 6.68 -3.21 -14.29
C PRO A 466 7.34 -4.19 -15.26
N ILE A 467 6.68 -4.45 -16.41
CA ILE A 467 7.22 -5.26 -17.52
C ILE A 467 7.70 -4.30 -18.60
N VAL A 468 8.99 -3.96 -18.55
CA VAL A 468 9.60 -2.88 -19.34
C VAL A 468 10.93 -3.32 -19.93
N LEU A 469 11.31 -2.74 -21.08
CA LEU A 469 12.62 -2.91 -21.68
C LEU A 469 13.43 -1.61 -21.48
N ALA A 470 14.64 -1.73 -20.91
CA ALA A 470 15.50 -0.59 -20.66
C ALA A 470 16.53 -0.42 -21.78
N ILE A 471 16.79 0.84 -22.17
CA ILE A 471 17.80 1.20 -23.17
C ILE A 471 18.69 2.33 -22.67
N ASP A 472 19.95 2.31 -23.09
CA ASP A 472 20.91 3.36 -22.76
C ASP A 472 20.77 4.60 -23.68
N ASP A 473 21.56 5.64 -23.39
CA ASP A 473 21.53 6.91 -24.13
C ASP A 473 21.99 6.74 -25.59
N GLU A 474 22.91 5.81 -25.88
CA GLU A 474 23.40 5.53 -27.23
C GLU A 474 22.35 4.79 -28.05
N GLN A 475 21.72 3.76 -27.47
CA GLN A 475 20.62 3.02 -28.04
C GLN A 475 19.44 3.94 -28.34
N LYS A 476 19.05 4.81 -27.40
CA LYS A 476 18.02 5.82 -27.64
C LYS A 476 18.37 6.72 -28.84
N SER A 477 19.62 7.19 -28.90
CA SER A 477 20.07 8.06 -30.00
C SER A 477 20.05 7.33 -31.35
N ARG A 478 20.40 6.03 -31.37
CA ARG A 478 20.31 5.16 -32.54
C ARG A 478 18.88 4.89 -32.98
N VAL A 479 17.93 4.79 -32.05
CA VAL A 479 16.50 4.67 -32.38
C VAL A 479 16.03 5.91 -33.13
N GLY A 480 16.43 7.10 -32.69
CA GLY A 480 16.08 8.36 -33.36
C GLY A 480 14.57 8.52 -33.51
N ASP A 481 14.12 8.82 -34.74
CA ASP A 481 12.71 8.98 -35.10
C ASP A 481 12.07 7.67 -35.63
N SER A 482 12.75 6.52 -35.51
CA SER A 482 12.20 5.23 -35.93
C SER A 482 10.96 4.90 -35.09
N ASP A 483 9.91 4.41 -35.72
CA ASP A 483 8.69 3.93 -35.07
C ASP A 483 8.79 2.47 -34.60
N ARG A 484 9.84 1.77 -35.04
CA ARG A 484 10.03 0.32 -34.83
C ARG A 484 11.47 -0.05 -34.58
N VAL A 485 11.67 -1.15 -33.84
CA VAL A 485 12.98 -1.75 -33.54
C VAL A 485 12.91 -3.27 -33.61
N THR A 486 14.01 -3.92 -34.01
CA THR A 486 14.14 -5.38 -33.91
C THR A 486 14.86 -5.75 -32.63
N LEU A 487 14.25 -6.63 -31.85
CA LEU A 487 14.87 -7.23 -30.67
C LEU A 487 15.64 -8.48 -31.10
N VAL A 488 16.91 -8.56 -30.73
CA VAL A 488 17.81 -9.66 -31.13
C VAL A 488 18.41 -10.37 -29.92
N ASP A 489 18.75 -11.65 -30.08
CA ASP A 489 19.52 -12.39 -29.08
C ASP A 489 21.00 -11.98 -29.06
N SER A 490 21.79 -12.62 -28.19
CA SER A 490 23.24 -12.40 -28.10
C SER A 490 24.03 -12.78 -29.36
N SER A 491 23.44 -13.58 -30.25
CA SER A 491 24.03 -13.97 -31.54
C SER A 491 23.58 -13.05 -32.69
N GLY A 492 22.74 -12.06 -32.40
CA GLY A 492 22.19 -11.13 -33.39
C GLY A 492 20.99 -11.66 -34.18
N ASN A 493 20.45 -12.82 -33.80
CA ASN A 493 19.26 -13.39 -34.46
C ASN A 493 18.01 -12.60 -34.05
N PRO A 494 17.13 -12.25 -35.00
CA PRO A 494 15.85 -11.61 -34.69
C PRO A 494 14.95 -12.49 -33.81
N ILE A 495 14.47 -11.94 -32.70
CA ILE A 495 13.54 -12.59 -31.77
C ILE A 495 12.14 -11.98 -31.88
N ALA A 496 12.06 -10.66 -31.93
CA ALA A 496 10.79 -9.93 -31.97
C ALA A 496 10.93 -8.58 -32.67
N ILE A 497 9.81 -8.02 -33.09
CA ILE A 497 9.71 -6.61 -33.52
C ILE A 497 8.88 -5.87 -32.48
N LEU A 498 9.35 -4.71 -32.04
CA LEU A 498 8.60 -3.78 -31.20
C LEU A 498 8.21 -2.57 -32.06
N SER A 499 6.92 -2.29 -32.14
CA SER A 499 6.34 -1.28 -33.03
C SER A 499 5.56 -0.22 -32.29
N ASP A 500 5.25 0.88 -32.98
CA ASP A 500 4.58 2.05 -32.43
C ASP A 500 5.27 2.54 -31.16
N ILE A 501 6.60 2.59 -31.15
CA ILE A 501 7.37 2.70 -29.90
C ILE A 501 7.19 4.04 -29.17
N GLU A 502 7.34 4.00 -27.85
CA GLU A 502 7.41 5.17 -26.98
C GLU A 502 8.64 5.06 -26.07
N ILE A 503 9.52 6.06 -26.10
CA ILE A 503 10.69 6.12 -25.23
C ILE A 503 10.48 7.16 -24.12
N TYR A 504 10.57 6.74 -22.86
CA TYR A 504 10.38 7.60 -21.69
C TYR A 504 11.47 7.35 -20.64
N LYS A 505 11.56 8.26 -19.64
CA LYS A 505 12.61 8.18 -18.61
C LYS A 505 12.45 6.93 -17.75
N HIS A 506 13.57 6.35 -17.31
CA HIS A 506 13.61 5.29 -16.32
C HIS A 506 13.94 5.86 -14.92
N PRO A 507 12.94 6.20 -14.09
CA PRO A 507 13.19 6.70 -12.74
C PRO A 507 13.57 5.54 -11.80
N LYS A 508 14.80 5.03 -11.93
CA LYS A 508 15.27 3.79 -11.28
C LYS A 508 15.01 3.75 -9.78
N GLU A 509 15.43 4.78 -9.04
CA GLU A 509 15.26 4.85 -7.59
C GLU A 509 13.77 4.80 -7.19
N GLU A 510 12.91 5.58 -7.87
CA GLU A 510 11.46 5.58 -7.63
C GLU A 510 10.83 4.22 -7.97
N ARG A 511 11.20 3.63 -9.12
CA ARG A 511 10.74 2.30 -9.56
C ARG A 511 11.08 1.26 -8.50
N ILE A 512 12.32 1.24 -8.02
CA ILE A 512 12.79 0.31 -6.98
C ILE A 512 12.01 0.56 -5.67
N ALA A 513 11.93 1.80 -5.21
CA ALA A 513 11.25 2.16 -3.98
C ALA A 513 9.77 1.74 -3.97
N ARG A 514 9.03 1.95 -5.08
CA ARG A 514 7.60 1.64 -5.16
C ARG A 514 7.32 0.15 -5.33
N THR A 515 8.20 -0.56 -6.05
CA THR A 515 8.04 -2.00 -6.30
C THR A 515 8.43 -2.83 -5.07
N TRP A 516 9.58 -2.53 -4.45
CA TRP A 516 10.11 -3.30 -3.31
C TRP A 516 9.81 -2.71 -1.93
N GLY A 517 9.39 -1.45 -1.82
CA GLY A 517 9.20 -0.78 -0.53
C GLY A 517 10.52 -0.35 0.16
N THR A 518 11.65 -0.51 -0.52
CA THR A 518 12.99 -0.09 -0.07
C THR A 518 13.87 0.19 -1.29
N THR A 519 14.95 0.95 -1.11
CA THR A 519 16.02 1.18 -2.10
C THR A 519 17.37 0.65 -1.60
N ALA A 520 17.35 -0.25 -0.61
CA ALA A 520 18.56 -0.85 -0.07
C ALA A 520 19.40 -1.51 -1.18
N PRO A 521 20.73 -1.33 -1.18
CA PRO A 521 21.60 -2.04 -2.11
C PRO A 521 21.57 -3.55 -1.86
N GLY A 522 21.89 -4.35 -2.88
CA GLY A 522 21.92 -5.81 -2.76
C GLY A 522 20.57 -6.50 -2.90
N LEU A 523 19.52 -5.80 -3.35
CA LEU A 523 18.30 -6.42 -3.85
C LEU A 523 18.61 -7.18 -5.16
N PRO A 524 18.54 -8.52 -5.20
CA PRO A 524 19.14 -9.30 -6.29
C PRO A 524 18.63 -8.93 -7.69
N TYR A 525 17.31 -8.80 -7.84
CA TYR A 525 16.72 -8.42 -9.12
C TYR A 525 16.99 -6.97 -9.50
N ALA A 526 16.99 -6.06 -8.53
CA ALA A 526 17.28 -4.65 -8.81
C ALA A 526 18.73 -4.48 -9.29
N GLU A 527 19.69 -5.17 -8.66
CA GLU A 527 21.09 -5.15 -9.10
C GLU A 527 21.28 -5.76 -10.49
N GLU A 528 20.62 -6.88 -10.77
CA GLU A 528 20.71 -7.58 -12.06
C GLU A 528 20.09 -6.78 -13.21
N ALA A 529 18.86 -6.29 -13.03
CA ALA A 529 18.02 -5.81 -14.14
C ALA A 529 17.69 -4.31 -14.11
N ILE A 530 18.01 -3.58 -13.04
CA ILE A 530 17.59 -2.17 -12.89
C ILE A 530 18.78 -1.24 -12.67
N THR A 531 19.59 -1.45 -11.65
CA THR A 531 20.68 -0.54 -11.25
C THR A 531 21.62 -0.26 -12.41
N ARG A 532 22.06 -1.31 -13.10
CA ARG A 532 23.00 -1.25 -14.23
C ARG A 532 22.35 -1.08 -15.60
N SER A 533 21.02 -1.05 -15.67
CA SER A 533 20.29 -0.88 -16.93
C SER A 533 20.41 0.56 -17.48
N GLY A 534 19.89 0.81 -18.68
CA GLY A 534 19.85 2.16 -19.25
C GLY A 534 18.91 3.13 -18.53
N ASN A 535 19.03 4.43 -18.85
CA ASN A 535 18.26 5.52 -18.24
C ASN A 535 16.90 5.77 -18.92
N TRP A 536 16.58 4.99 -19.96
CA TRP A 536 15.34 5.08 -20.70
C TRP A 536 14.61 3.74 -20.70
N LEU A 537 13.30 3.80 -20.81
CA LEU A 537 12.44 2.66 -21.06
C LEU A 537 11.81 2.82 -22.44
N ILE A 538 11.68 1.72 -23.17
CA ILE A 538 11.01 1.65 -24.46
C ILE A 538 9.78 0.74 -24.34
N GLY A 539 8.60 1.30 -24.59
CA GLY A 539 7.32 0.59 -24.65
C GLY A 539 6.80 0.52 -26.08
N GLY A 540 5.90 -0.40 -26.38
CA GLY A 540 5.35 -0.57 -27.73
C GLY A 540 4.60 -1.88 -27.92
N ASP A 541 4.06 -2.06 -29.12
CA ASP A 541 3.35 -3.27 -29.52
C ASP A 541 4.35 -4.34 -29.98
N LEU A 542 4.36 -5.48 -29.28
CA LEU A 542 5.36 -6.54 -29.44
C LEU A 542 4.82 -7.64 -30.35
N GLN A 543 5.64 -8.06 -31.30
CA GLN A 543 5.39 -9.21 -32.17
C GLN A 543 6.57 -10.17 -32.10
N VAL A 544 6.37 -11.33 -31.47
CA VAL A 544 7.42 -12.31 -31.24
C VAL A 544 7.43 -13.30 -32.40
N LEU A 545 8.58 -13.44 -33.07
CA LEU A 545 8.66 -14.13 -34.36
C LEU A 545 8.40 -15.65 -34.22
N GLU A 546 8.90 -16.25 -33.15
CA GLU A 546 8.79 -17.67 -32.85
C GLU A 546 8.60 -17.91 -31.34
N PRO A 547 7.95 -19.02 -30.92
CA PRO A 547 7.89 -19.39 -29.52
C PRO A 547 9.29 -19.51 -28.91
N ILE A 548 9.49 -18.93 -27.73
CA ILE A 548 10.79 -18.90 -27.06
C ILE A 548 11.16 -20.31 -26.58
N LYS A 549 12.40 -20.71 -26.84
CA LYS A 549 13.00 -21.97 -26.37
C LYS A 549 14.35 -21.71 -25.74
N TYR A 550 14.67 -22.44 -24.69
CA TYR A 550 15.95 -22.31 -23.98
C TYR A 550 16.92 -23.44 -24.34
N ASN A 551 16.42 -24.57 -24.87
CA ASN A 551 17.19 -25.75 -25.24
C ASN A 551 18.01 -26.33 -24.08
N ASP A 552 17.51 -26.21 -22.85
CA ASP A 552 18.11 -26.67 -21.59
C ASP A 552 17.56 -28.04 -21.13
N GLY A 553 16.86 -28.75 -22.02
CA GLY A 553 16.18 -30.02 -21.72
C GLY A 553 14.88 -29.87 -20.91
N LEU A 554 14.46 -28.65 -20.56
CA LEU A 554 13.25 -28.38 -19.77
C LEU A 554 12.13 -27.72 -20.57
N ASP A 555 12.31 -27.41 -21.85
CA ASP A 555 11.29 -26.75 -22.68
C ASP A 555 9.96 -27.51 -22.73
N ARG A 556 9.99 -28.85 -22.60
CA ARG A 556 8.76 -29.68 -22.52
C ARG A 556 7.86 -29.33 -21.32
N PHE A 557 8.42 -28.71 -20.29
CA PHE A 557 7.68 -28.27 -19.10
C PHE A 557 7.26 -26.80 -19.19
N ARG A 558 7.72 -26.03 -20.18
CA ARG A 558 7.34 -24.62 -20.37
C ARG A 558 6.04 -24.55 -21.17
N LEU A 559 4.93 -24.88 -20.50
CA LEU A 559 3.61 -24.84 -21.12
C LEU A 559 3.05 -23.42 -21.06
N SER A 560 2.61 -22.90 -22.20
CA SER A 560 1.94 -21.61 -22.31
C SER A 560 0.59 -21.61 -21.56
N PRO A 561 0.02 -20.45 -21.21
CA PRO A 561 -1.33 -20.34 -20.68
C PRO A 561 -2.39 -21.03 -21.55
N SER A 562 -2.26 -21.00 -22.89
CA SER A 562 -3.17 -21.71 -23.79
C SER A 562 -3.03 -23.23 -23.63
N GLN A 563 -1.79 -23.74 -23.65
CA GLN A 563 -1.51 -25.16 -23.50
C GLN A 563 -1.94 -25.70 -22.13
N LEU A 564 -1.77 -24.90 -21.06
CA LEU A 564 -2.26 -25.25 -19.72
C LEU A 564 -3.78 -25.36 -19.70
N ARG A 565 -4.50 -24.41 -20.30
CA ARG A 565 -5.97 -24.45 -20.40
C ARG A 565 -6.45 -25.66 -21.19
N GLU A 566 -5.78 -25.98 -22.29
CA GLU A 566 -6.04 -27.19 -23.09
C GLU A 566 -5.83 -28.46 -22.25
N GLU A 567 -4.72 -28.54 -21.49
CA GLU A 567 -4.43 -29.68 -20.63
C GLU A 567 -5.46 -29.83 -19.50
N PHE A 568 -5.89 -28.74 -18.87
CA PHE A 568 -6.95 -28.79 -17.84
C PHE A 568 -8.30 -29.23 -18.43
N THR A 569 -8.63 -28.75 -19.62
CA THR A 569 -9.84 -29.15 -20.34
C THR A 569 -9.79 -30.63 -20.72
N LYS A 570 -8.64 -31.10 -21.23
CA LYS A 570 -8.40 -32.50 -21.57
C LYS A 570 -8.51 -33.44 -20.37
N ARG A 571 -8.17 -32.96 -19.18
CA ARG A 571 -8.32 -33.70 -17.92
C ARG A 571 -9.70 -33.60 -17.31
N ASP A 572 -10.67 -32.94 -17.94
CA ASP A 572 -12.00 -32.67 -17.37
C ASP A 572 -11.90 -32.04 -15.96
N ALA A 573 -10.97 -31.11 -15.77
CA ALA A 573 -10.78 -30.42 -14.50
C ALA A 573 -11.98 -29.49 -14.21
N ASP A 574 -12.63 -29.67 -13.06
CA ASP A 574 -13.74 -28.80 -12.64
C ASP A 574 -13.32 -27.71 -11.63
N ALA A 575 -12.09 -27.82 -11.11
CA ALA A 575 -11.37 -26.78 -10.40
C ALA A 575 -9.87 -26.90 -10.63
N VAL A 576 -9.20 -25.79 -10.90
CA VAL A 576 -7.73 -25.76 -10.96
C VAL A 576 -7.20 -24.92 -9.80
N PHE A 577 -6.28 -25.47 -9.02
CA PHE A 577 -5.64 -24.77 -7.91
C PHE A 577 -4.12 -24.69 -8.13
N ALA A 578 -3.60 -23.46 -8.11
CA ALA A 578 -2.20 -23.20 -8.41
C ALA A 578 -1.35 -23.13 -7.15
N PHE A 579 -0.16 -23.72 -7.22
CA PHE A 579 0.90 -23.60 -6.24
C PHE A 579 2.15 -23.00 -6.88
N GLN A 580 2.39 -21.72 -6.62
CA GLN A 580 3.61 -21.02 -6.98
C GLN A 580 4.76 -21.44 -6.06
N LEU A 581 5.93 -21.71 -6.64
CA LEU A 581 7.14 -22.00 -5.86
C LEU A 581 8.42 -21.63 -6.61
N ARG A 582 9.46 -21.30 -5.84
CA ARG A 582 10.84 -21.13 -6.31
C ARG A 582 11.84 -22.05 -5.60
N ASN A 583 11.37 -22.80 -4.61
CA ASN A 583 12.17 -23.64 -3.71
C ASN A 583 11.84 -25.12 -3.91
N PRO A 584 12.71 -26.05 -3.47
CA PRO A 584 12.37 -27.47 -3.37
C PRO A 584 11.07 -27.72 -2.59
N VAL A 585 10.30 -28.74 -2.99
CA VAL A 585 9.05 -29.12 -2.31
C VAL A 585 9.39 -29.99 -1.09
N HIS A 586 9.07 -29.49 0.10
CA HIS A 586 9.06 -30.28 1.33
C HIS A 586 7.60 -30.59 1.73
N ASN A 587 7.39 -31.48 2.70
CA ASN A 587 6.06 -31.97 3.07
C ASN A 587 5.16 -30.89 3.69
N GLY A 588 5.71 -29.72 4.05
CA GLY A 588 4.92 -28.55 4.44
C GLY A 588 4.20 -27.95 3.24
N HIS A 589 4.87 -27.81 2.10
CA HIS A 589 4.23 -27.42 0.84
C HIS A 589 3.22 -28.50 0.40
N ALA A 590 3.59 -29.78 0.51
CA ALA A 590 2.67 -30.88 0.20
C ALA A 590 1.41 -30.88 1.07
N LEU A 591 1.53 -30.54 2.36
CA LEU A 591 0.38 -30.38 3.25
C LEU A 591 -0.58 -29.29 2.74
N LEU A 592 -0.07 -28.14 2.30
CA LEU A 592 -0.91 -27.07 1.75
C LEU A 592 -1.64 -27.53 0.47
N MET A 593 -0.94 -28.24 -0.41
CA MET A 593 -1.51 -28.73 -1.68
C MET A 593 -2.55 -29.84 -1.47
N THR A 594 -2.23 -30.84 -0.63
CA THR A 594 -3.13 -31.96 -0.33
C THR A 594 -4.35 -31.51 0.49
N ASP A 595 -4.17 -30.58 1.44
CA ASP A 595 -5.28 -29.99 2.20
C ASP A 595 -6.20 -29.15 1.29
N THR A 596 -5.64 -28.42 0.33
CA THR A 596 -6.42 -27.70 -0.68
C THR A 596 -7.29 -28.65 -1.49
N ARG A 597 -6.69 -29.73 -2.03
CA ARG A 597 -7.44 -30.76 -2.77
C ARG A 597 -8.59 -31.30 -1.94
N ARG A 598 -8.32 -31.65 -0.68
CA ARG A 598 -9.34 -32.16 0.26
C ARG A 598 -10.49 -31.17 0.45
N ARG A 599 -10.19 -29.89 0.72
CA ARG A 599 -11.22 -28.85 0.88
C ARG A 599 -12.05 -28.67 -0.39
N LEU A 600 -11.44 -28.74 -1.58
CA LEU A 600 -12.18 -28.65 -2.85
C LEU A 600 -13.12 -29.84 -3.04
N LEU A 601 -12.69 -31.05 -2.71
CA LEU A 601 -13.56 -32.24 -2.73
C LEU A 601 -14.72 -32.09 -1.74
N GLU A 602 -14.46 -31.59 -0.52
CA GLU A 602 -15.47 -31.28 0.50
C GLU A 602 -16.46 -30.19 0.04
N MET A 603 -15.99 -29.20 -0.74
CA MET A 603 -16.82 -28.17 -1.37
C MET A 603 -17.68 -28.71 -2.53
N GLY A 604 -17.45 -29.95 -2.97
CA GLY A 604 -18.27 -30.64 -3.96
C GLY A 604 -17.65 -30.77 -5.35
N TYR A 605 -16.45 -30.21 -5.58
CA TYR A 605 -15.69 -30.46 -6.81
C TYR A 605 -15.34 -31.96 -6.92
N LYS A 606 -15.33 -32.48 -8.13
CA LYS A 606 -15.16 -33.90 -8.45
C LYS A 606 -13.75 -34.21 -8.95
N ASN A 607 -13.15 -33.29 -9.68
CA ASN A 607 -11.85 -33.48 -10.29
C ASN A 607 -10.99 -32.21 -10.17
N PRO A 608 -10.65 -31.79 -8.93
CA PRO A 608 -9.74 -30.68 -8.73
C PRO A 608 -8.35 -31.07 -9.26
N VAL A 609 -7.67 -30.20 -10.02
CA VAL A 609 -6.32 -30.45 -10.57
C VAL A 609 -5.33 -29.45 -9.99
N LEU A 610 -4.21 -29.96 -9.48
CA LEU A 610 -3.10 -29.15 -8.99
C LEU A 610 -2.28 -28.65 -10.18
N LEU A 611 -2.09 -27.34 -10.28
CA LEU A 611 -1.03 -26.75 -11.09
C LEU A 611 0.20 -26.51 -10.20
N LEU A 612 1.14 -27.47 -10.20
CA LEU A 612 2.44 -27.32 -9.54
C LEU A 612 3.35 -26.53 -10.48
N ASN A 613 3.58 -25.26 -10.18
CA ASN A 613 4.11 -24.34 -11.18
C ASN A 613 5.39 -23.61 -10.71
N PRO A 614 6.54 -24.31 -10.68
CA PRO A 614 7.82 -23.71 -10.35
C PRO A 614 8.18 -22.55 -11.27
N LEU A 615 8.67 -21.46 -10.69
CA LEU A 615 9.25 -20.35 -11.44
C LEU A 615 10.60 -20.76 -12.05
N GLY A 616 10.82 -20.40 -13.31
CA GLY A 616 12.00 -20.80 -14.09
C GLY A 616 12.77 -19.68 -14.77
N GLY A 617 12.35 -18.42 -14.65
CA GLY A 617 13.19 -17.27 -15.02
C GLY A 617 14.30 -17.03 -13.99
N PHE A 618 14.87 -15.82 -14.01
CA PHE A 618 15.91 -15.39 -13.08
C PHE A 618 15.55 -15.67 -11.62
N THR A 619 16.50 -16.25 -10.89
CA THR A 619 16.49 -16.43 -9.44
C THR A 619 17.86 -16.05 -8.88
N LYS A 620 17.91 -15.53 -7.66
CA LYS A 620 19.17 -15.13 -6.99
C LYS A 620 20.11 -16.31 -6.77
N ALA A 621 21.41 -16.04 -6.71
CA ALA A 621 22.47 -17.05 -6.75
C ALA A 621 22.43 -18.12 -5.64
N ASP A 622 21.86 -17.85 -4.46
CA ASP A 622 21.78 -18.83 -3.36
C ASP A 622 20.51 -19.71 -3.39
N ASP A 623 19.62 -19.52 -4.37
CA ASP A 623 18.48 -20.40 -4.60
C ASP A 623 18.92 -21.66 -5.38
N VAL A 624 18.20 -22.77 -5.20
CA VAL A 624 18.50 -24.02 -5.90
C VAL A 624 18.17 -23.85 -7.39
N PRO A 625 19.09 -24.17 -8.33
CA PRO A 625 18.86 -24.01 -9.76
C PRO A 625 17.62 -24.77 -10.25
N LEU A 626 17.01 -24.27 -11.32
CA LEU A 626 15.76 -24.82 -11.88
C LEU A 626 15.86 -26.31 -12.21
N SER A 627 16.93 -26.74 -12.89
CA SER A 627 17.13 -28.15 -13.27
C SER A 627 17.14 -29.09 -12.08
N TRP A 628 17.77 -28.71 -10.97
CA TRP A 628 17.77 -29.47 -9.72
C TRP A 628 16.42 -29.46 -9.01
N ARG A 629 15.70 -28.33 -9.04
CA ARG A 629 14.32 -28.26 -8.52
C ARG A 629 13.38 -29.17 -9.28
N MET A 630 13.45 -29.18 -10.61
CA MET A 630 12.61 -30.04 -11.45
C MET A 630 12.86 -31.53 -11.16
N ARG A 631 14.13 -31.96 -11.07
CA ARG A 631 14.47 -33.33 -10.65
C ARG A 631 13.93 -33.66 -9.26
N GLN A 632 14.01 -32.71 -8.32
CA GLN A 632 13.49 -32.91 -6.97
C GLN A 632 11.96 -33.02 -6.96
N HIS A 633 11.26 -32.24 -7.78
CA HIS A 633 9.80 -32.30 -7.90
C HIS A 633 9.32 -33.59 -8.57
N GLU A 634 10.04 -34.09 -9.59
CA GLU A 634 9.78 -35.41 -10.18
C GLU A 634 9.85 -36.51 -9.10
N LYS A 635 10.85 -36.47 -8.21
CA LYS A 635 10.96 -37.42 -7.08
C LYS A 635 9.85 -37.31 -6.04
N VAL A 636 9.33 -36.10 -5.81
CA VAL A 636 8.16 -35.90 -4.93
C VAL A 636 6.89 -36.55 -5.51
N LEU A 637 6.74 -36.54 -6.84
CA LEU A 637 5.64 -37.18 -7.55
C LEU A 637 5.81 -38.70 -7.63
N GLU A 638 7.02 -39.18 -7.94
CA GLU A 638 7.35 -40.61 -7.96
C GLU A 638 7.12 -41.28 -6.60
N ASP A 639 7.45 -40.60 -5.50
CA ASP A 639 7.24 -41.09 -4.13
C ASP A 639 5.75 -41.01 -3.69
N GLY A 640 4.85 -40.47 -4.53
CA GLY A 640 3.42 -40.36 -4.24
C GLY A 640 3.06 -39.33 -3.16
N VAL A 641 3.98 -38.43 -2.80
CA VAL A 641 3.69 -37.32 -1.87
C VAL A 641 2.67 -36.36 -2.50
N LEU A 642 2.79 -36.15 -3.81
CA LEU A 642 1.77 -35.54 -4.65
C LEU A 642 1.34 -36.57 -5.68
N ASP A 643 0.04 -36.61 -5.97
CA ASP A 643 -0.54 -37.54 -6.94
C ASP A 643 -0.27 -37.06 -8.39
N PRO A 644 0.47 -37.83 -9.21
CA PRO A 644 0.78 -37.46 -10.59
C PRO A 644 -0.44 -37.37 -11.51
N GLU A 645 -1.48 -38.17 -11.27
CA GLU A 645 -2.67 -38.20 -12.14
C GLU A 645 -3.47 -36.90 -12.03
N THR A 646 -3.41 -36.28 -10.85
CA THR A 646 -4.17 -35.05 -10.55
C THR A 646 -3.28 -33.81 -10.40
N THR A 647 -2.04 -33.91 -10.91
CA THR A 647 -1.06 -32.82 -10.91
C THR A 647 -0.53 -32.53 -12.32
N VAL A 648 -0.56 -31.27 -12.71
CA VAL A 648 0.14 -30.73 -13.89
C VAL A 648 1.38 -29.99 -13.41
N VAL A 649 2.56 -30.44 -13.85
CA VAL A 649 3.83 -29.76 -13.60
C VAL A 649 4.17 -28.90 -14.81
N SER A 650 4.32 -27.59 -14.60
CA SER A 650 4.74 -26.64 -15.64
C SER A 650 5.72 -25.63 -15.09
N ILE A 651 6.60 -25.07 -15.91
CA ILE A 651 7.54 -24.02 -15.54
C ILE A 651 6.91 -22.66 -15.89
N PHE A 652 6.84 -21.77 -14.90
CA PHE A 652 6.42 -20.38 -15.11
C PHE A 652 7.64 -19.53 -15.55
N PRO A 653 7.65 -18.91 -16.74
CA PRO A 653 8.87 -18.33 -17.32
C PRO A 653 9.30 -17.00 -16.71
N SER A 654 8.50 -16.39 -15.82
CA SER A 654 8.80 -15.07 -15.25
C SER A 654 10.11 -15.04 -14.46
N PRO A 655 10.86 -13.93 -14.55
CA PRO A 655 11.88 -13.58 -13.56
C PRO A 655 11.29 -13.42 -12.15
N MET A 656 12.06 -13.78 -11.11
CA MET A 656 11.72 -13.58 -9.71
C MET A 656 12.27 -12.23 -9.20
N HIS A 657 11.39 -11.38 -8.66
CA HIS A 657 11.77 -10.05 -8.16
C HIS A 657 12.19 -10.07 -6.69
N TYR A 658 11.65 -11.00 -5.92
CA TYR A 658 11.67 -11.00 -4.46
C TYR A 658 11.00 -9.74 -3.88
N ALA A 659 9.88 -9.32 -4.48
CA ALA A 659 9.15 -8.09 -4.11
C ALA A 659 7.89 -8.35 -3.26
N GLY A 660 7.79 -9.51 -2.62
CA GLY A 660 6.83 -9.79 -1.55
C GLY A 660 5.37 -9.53 -1.94
N PRO A 661 4.62 -8.71 -1.17
CA PRO A 661 3.20 -8.39 -1.45
C PRO A 661 2.93 -7.75 -2.81
N THR A 662 3.92 -7.09 -3.42
CA THR A 662 3.79 -6.58 -4.80
C THR A 662 3.81 -7.75 -5.79
N GLU A 663 4.79 -8.62 -5.67
CA GLU A 663 5.03 -9.69 -6.64
C GLU A 663 4.04 -10.86 -6.51
N VAL A 664 3.52 -11.14 -5.31
CA VAL A 664 2.52 -12.22 -5.15
C VAL A 664 1.24 -11.94 -5.94
N GLN A 665 0.87 -10.68 -6.16
CA GLN A 665 -0.24 -10.29 -7.04
C GLN A 665 0.05 -10.70 -8.50
N TRP A 666 1.27 -10.43 -8.99
CA TRP A 666 1.72 -10.88 -10.31
C TRP A 666 1.69 -12.41 -10.43
N HIS A 667 2.20 -13.12 -9.43
CA HIS A 667 2.17 -14.58 -9.41
C HIS A 667 0.74 -15.15 -9.44
N ALA A 668 -0.23 -14.48 -8.83
CA ALA A 668 -1.64 -14.88 -8.85
C ALA A 668 -2.32 -14.54 -10.18
N LYS A 669 -2.13 -13.31 -10.67
CA LYS A 669 -2.64 -12.84 -11.97
C LYS A 669 -2.20 -13.75 -13.12
N ALA A 670 -0.91 -14.09 -13.18
CA ALA A 670 -0.40 -14.98 -14.21
C ALA A 670 -1.13 -16.35 -14.23
N ARG A 671 -1.58 -16.82 -13.05
CA ARG A 671 -2.27 -18.11 -12.89
C ARG A 671 -3.75 -18.02 -13.23
N ILE A 672 -4.37 -16.86 -13.01
CA ILE A 672 -5.68 -16.56 -13.60
C ILE A 672 -5.60 -16.69 -15.12
N ASN A 673 -4.60 -16.07 -15.75
CA ASN A 673 -4.42 -16.15 -17.20
C ASN A 673 -4.17 -17.60 -17.66
N ALA A 674 -3.48 -18.42 -16.87
CA ALA A 674 -3.32 -19.85 -17.14
C ALA A 674 -4.56 -20.73 -16.87
N GLY A 675 -5.62 -20.19 -16.25
CA GLY A 675 -6.88 -20.91 -16.02
C GLY A 675 -7.13 -21.40 -14.60
N ALA A 676 -6.31 -21.01 -13.62
CA ALA A 676 -6.49 -21.42 -12.22
C ALA A 676 -7.63 -20.64 -11.52
N ASN A 677 -8.60 -21.35 -10.97
CA ASN A 677 -9.72 -20.78 -10.20
C ASN A 677 -9.34 -20.51 -8.72
N PHE A 678 -8.34 -21.23 -8.22
CA PHE A 678 -7.87 -21.15 -6.84
C PHE A 678 -6.37 -20.88 -6.79
N TYR A 679 -5.94 -20.09 -5.82
CA TYR A 679 -4.53 -19.77 -5.62
C TYR A 679 -4.11 -19.98 -4.17
N ILE A 680 -3.14 -20.87 -3.96
CA ILE A 680 -2.60 -21.16 -2.64
C ILE A 680 -1.58 -20.09 -2.28
N VAL A 681 -1.73 -19.50 -1.09
CA VAL A 681 -0.78 -18.51 -0.58
C VAL A 681 -0.43 -18.80 0.89
N GLY A 682 0.87 -18.90 1.17
CA GLY A 682 1.43 -19.18 2.49
C GLY A 682 1.94 -17.92 3.21
N ARG A 683 2.88 -18.13 4.14
CA ARG A 683 3.63 -17.07 4.84
C ARG A 683 4.73 -16.50 3.94
N ASP A 684 4.92 -15.18 3.99
CA ASP A 684 5.98 -14.43 3.31
C ASP A 684 6.14 -14.78 1.82
N PRO A 685 5.03 -14.79 1.04
CA PRO A 685 5.10 -15.15 -0.37
C PRO A 685 5.95 -14.12 -1.13
N ALA A 686 6.83 -14.62 -1.99
CA ALA A 686 7.79 -13.80 -2.74
C ALA A 686 8.73 -12.92 -1.88
N GLY A 687 8.83 -13.17 -0.57
CA GLY A 687 9.75 -12.46 0.31
C GLY A 687 11.18 -13.01 0.33
N MET A 688 12.06 -12.26 0.96
CA MET A 688 13.45 -12.62 1.28
C MET A 688 13.90 -11.87 2.55
N GLY A 689 15.05 -12.23 3.12
CA GLY A 689 15.68 -11.44 4.17
C GLY A 689 16.17 -10.09 3.64
N HIS A 690 16.14 -9.05 4.47
CA HIS A 690 16.66 -7.73 4.10
C HIS A 690 18.18 -7.81 3.83
N PRO A 691 18.70 -7.29 2.70
CA PRO A 691 20.11 -7.45 2.34
C PRO A 691 21.10 -6.90 3.38
N THR A 692 20.72 -5.81 4.07
CA THR A 692 21.59 -5.09 5.01
C THR A 692 21.17 -5.21 6.48
N GLU A 693 19.97 -5.73 6.77
CA GLU A 693 19.41 -5.75 8.13
C GLU A 693 19.03 -7.18 8.54
N LYS A 694 19.13 -7.51 9.83
CA LYS A 694 18.78 -8.84 10.36
C LYS A 694 17.27 -8.98 10.57
N ARG A 695 16.48 -8.83 9.50
CA ARG A 695 15.02 -9.02 9.50
C ARG A 695 14.53 -9.47 8.13
N ASP A 696 13.28 -9.95 8.07
CA ASP A 696 12.59 -10.19 6.81
C ASP A 696 12.34 -8.83 6.10
N LEU A 697 12.33 -8.85 4.76
CA LEU A 697 12.09 -7.65 3.94
C LEU A 697 10.64 -7.16 4.08
N TYR A 698 9.70 -8.10 4.25
CA TYR A 698 8.27 -7.85 4.39
C TYR A 698 7.73 -8.51 5.65
N ASP A 699 6.61 -7.99 6.15
CA ASP A 699 5.80 -8.73 7.09
C ASP A 699 5.25 -9.99 6.41
N ALA A 700 5.25 -11.08 7.15
CA ALA A 700 4.99 -12.41 6.65
C ALA A 700 3.51 -12.66 6.31
N ASP A 701 2.59 -11.83 6.83
CA ASP A 701 1.15 -11.93 6.55
C ASP A 701 0.67 -10.93 5.49
N HIS A 702 1.45 -9.88 5.19
CA HIS A 702 1.07 -8.85 4.22
C HIS A 702 0.76 -9.41 2.82
N GLY A 703 1.48 -10.44 2.38
CA GLY A 703 1.22 -11.04 1.07
C GLY A 703 -0.19 -11.63 0.95
N LYS A 704 -0.69 -12.27 2.01
CA LYS A 704 -2.06 -12.83 2.05
C LYS A 704 -3.11 -11.73 2.12
N GLN A 705 -2.89 -10.74 2.98
CA GLN A 705 -3.81 -9.60 3.13
C GLN A 705 -3.93 -8.81 1.83
N VAL A 706 -2.80 -8.41 1.23
CA VAL A 706 -2.79 -7.64 -0.02
C VAL A 706 -3.48 -8.40 -1.14
N LEU A 707 -3.21 -9.70 -1.30
CA LEU A 707 -3.83 -10.49 -2.35
C LEU A 707 -5.37 -10.51 -2.21
N SER A 708 -5.88 -10.61 -0.98
CA SER A 708 -7.32 -10.65 -0.72
C SER A 708 -8.07 -9.38 -1.12
N MET A 709 -7.39 -8.22 -1.12
CA MET A 709 -7.97 -6.90 -1.43
C MET A 709 -7.51 -6.31 -2.76
N ALA A 710 -6.69 -7.02 -3.53
CA ALA A 710 -6.05 -6.50 -4.73
C ALA A 710 -7.07 -6.32 -5.87
N PRO A 711 -7.12 -5.14 -6.51
CA PRO A 711 -8.04 -4.89 -7.62
C PRO A 711 -7.72 -5.79 -8.81
N GLY A 712 -8.77 -6.32 -9.45
CA GLY A 712 -8.69 -7.24 -10.59
C GLY A 712 -8.46 -8.71 -10.22
N LEU A 713 -8.35 -9.05 -8.92
CA LEU A 713 -8.20 -10.43 -8.43
C LEU A 713 -9.46 -10.93 -7.69
N GLU A 714 -10.56 -10.18 -7.70
CA GLU A 714 -11.79 -10.46 -6.91
C GLU A 714 -12.43 -11.80 -7.29
N ARG A 715 -12.22 -12.24 -8.53
CA ARG A 715 -12.70 -13.49 -9.11
C ARG A 715 -11.86 -14.72 -8.78
N LEU A 716 -10.64 -14.52 -8.25
CA LEU A 716 -9.73 -15.61 -7.89
C LEU A 716 -9.98 -16.02 -6.44
N ASN A 717 -10.21 -17.31 -6.22
CA ASN A 717 -10.43 -17.83 -4.87
C ASN A 717 -9.08 -18.02 -4.18
N ILE A 718 -8.75 -17.08 -3.30
CA ILE A 718 -7.50 -17.12 -2.53
C ILE A 718 -7.68 -18.06 -1.34
N LEU A 719 -6.79 -19.05 -1.22
CA LEU A 719 -6.78 -20.01 -0.12
C LEU A 719 -5.62 -19.70 0.82
N PRO A 720 -5.82 -18.87 1.86
CA PRO A 720 -4.78 -18.55 2.82
C PRO A 720 -4.53 -19.74 3.76
N PHE A 721 -3.25 -20.02 4.01
CA PHE A 721 -2.83 -21.04 4.96
C PHE A 721 -2.11 -20.46 6.18
N LYS A 722 -2.29 -21.14 7.31
CA LYS A 722 -1.41 -21.01 8.48
C LYS A 722 -0.03 -21.59 8.14
N VAL A 723 0.97 -21.21 8.92
CA VAL A 723 2.32 -21.74 8.75
C VAL A 723 2.32 -23.25 8.97
N ALA A 724 2.95 -24.01 8.08
CA ALA A 724 3.21 -25.43 8.29
C ALA A 724 4.61 -25.62 8.88
N ALA A 725 4.74 -26.41 9.93
CA ALA A 725 5.99 -26.73 10.61
C ALA A 725 6.03 -28.23 10.97
N TYR A 726 7.22 -28.73 11.31
CA TYR A 726 7.37 -30.15 11.66
C TYR A 726 6.92 -30.37 13.11
N ASP A 727 5.87 -31.15 13.31
CA ASP A 727 5.34 -31.50 14.63
C ASP A 727 6.13 -32.71 15.18
N THR A 728 6.96 -32.46 16.19
CA THR A 728 7.85 -33.48 16.77
C THR A 728 7.10 -34.57 17.52
N THR A 729 5.86 -34.31 17.95
CA THR A 729 5.02 -35.30 18.64
C THR A 729 4.36 -36.28 17.66
N GLN A 730 4.11 -35.83 16.43
CA GLN A 730 3.46 -36.63 15.38
C GLN A 730 4.43 -37.20 14.34
N GLY A 731 5.68 -36.73 14.33
CA GLY A 731 6.69 -37.14 13.36
C GLY A 731 6.35 -36.74 11.91
N LYS A 732 5.64 -35.61 11.71
CA LYS A 732 5.21 -35.16 10.37
C LYS A 732 4.97 -33.65 10.33
N MET A 733 4.80 -33.12 9.11
CA MET A 733 4.40 -31.72 8.92
C MET A 733 2.94 -31.51 9.32
N ALA A 734 2.67 -30.44 10.08
CA ALA A 734 1.33 -30.03 10.50
C ALA A 734 1.19 -28.49 10.51
N PHE A 735 -0.04 -27.98 10.56
CA PHE A 735 -0.27 -26.55 10.76
C PHE A 735 0.15 -26.14 12.16
N PHE A 736 0.93 -25.07 12.26
CA PHE A 736 1.45 -24.54 13.50
C PHE A 736 0.33 -24.13 14.45
N ASP A 737 0.48 -24.52 15.71
CA ASP A 737 -0.41 -24.19 16.81
C ASP A 737 0.36 -23.41 17.89
N PRO A 738 0.08 -22.11 18.07
CA PRO A 738 0.76 -21.28 19.06
C PRO A 738 0.62 -21.79 20.50
N ALA A 739 -0.45 -22.52 20.83
CA ALA A 739 -0.68 -23.03 22.19
C ALA A 739 0.32 -24.12 22.61
N ARG A 740 0.99 -24.73 21.63
CA ARG A 740 1.98 -25.81 21.82
C ARG A 740 3.22 -25.57 20.95
N SER A 741 3.68 -24.32 20.90
CA SER A 741 4.77 -23.89 20.02
C SER A 741 6.07 -24.69 20.18
N GLN A 742 6.33 -25.23 21.36
CA GLN A 742 7.50 -26.06 21.68
C GLN A 742 7.53 -27.41 20.95
N ASP A 743 6.36 -27.88 20.48
CA ASP A 743 6.22 -29.16 19.75
C ASP A 743 6.54 -29.00 18.26
N PHE A 744 6.83 -27.77 17.80
CA PHE A 744 7.06 -27.48 16.39
C PHE A 744 8.50 -27.08 16.10
N LEU A 745 9.11 -27.76 15.14
CA LEU A 745 10.42 -27.45 14.60
C LEU A 745 10.30 -26.69 13.28
N PHE A 746 10.87 -25.49 13.23
CA PHE A 746 11.01 -24.70 12.02
C PHE A 746 12.38 -24.95 11.39
N ILE A 747 12.38 -25.53 10.18
CA ILE A 747 13.59 -25.73 9.38
C ILE A 747 13.56 -24.70 8.25
N SER A 748 14.35 -23.63 8.41
CA SER A 748 14.50 -22.61 7.36
C SER A 748 15.20 -23.19 6.13
N GLY A 749 15.05 -22.54 4.98
CA GLY A 749 15.80 -22.88 3.78
C GLY A 749 17.31 -22.92 4.05
N THR A 750 17.86 -21.92 4.77
CA THR A 750 19.28 -21.92 5.17
C THR A 750 19.67 -23.13 6.00
N LYS A 751 18.84 -23.54 6.97
CA LYS A 751 19.10 -24.73 7.80
C LYS A 751 19.03 -26.01 6.96
N MET A 752 18.02 -26.14 6.11
CA MET A 752 17.87 -27.24 5.15
C MET A 752 19.12 -27.38 4.26
N ARG A 753 19.58 -26.28 3.68
CA ARG A 753 20.83 -26.26 2.88
C ARG A 753 22.05 -26.64 3.71
N GLY A 754 22.13 -26.18 4.96
CA GLY A 754 23.20 -26.54 5.88
C GLY A 754 23.24 -28.03 6.21
N LEU A 755 22.08 -28.66 6.42
CA LEU A 755 21.97 -30.10 6.64
C LEU A 755 22.44 -30.88 5.40
N ALA A 756 21.95 -30.50 4.21
CA ALA A 756 22.33 -31.17 2.97
C ALA A 756 23.84 -31.05 2.67
N LYS A 757 24.45 -29.88 2.89
CA LYS A 757 25.90 -29.67 2.76
C LYS A 757 26.74 -30.55 3.70
N LYS A 758 26.20 -30.91 4.85
CA LYS A 758 26.86 -31.78 5.85
C LYS A 758 26.47 -33.26 5.69
N LYS A 759 25.63 -33.60 4.72
CA LYS A 759 25.03 -34.93 4.55
C LYS A 759 24.24 -35.39 5.78
N GLU A 760 23.70 -34.44 6.54
CA GLU A 760 22.79 -34.69 7.66
C GLU A 760 21.36 -34.75 7.11
N ASN A 761 20.53 -35.67 7.62
CA ASN A 761 19.12 -35.74 7.23
C ASN A 761 18.27 -34.78 8.07
N PRO A 762 17.25 -34.13 7.50
CA PRO A 762 16.19 -33.52 8.29
C PRO A 762 15.41 -34.62 9.02
N PRO A 763 14.57 -34.26 10.00
CA PRO A 763 13.66 -35.22 10.63
C PRO A 763 12.82 -35.98 9.60
N ASP A 764 12.65 -37.28 9.82
CA ASP A 764 11.82 -38.14 8.96
C ASP A 764 10.43 -37.55 8.79
N GLY A 765 9.93 -37.48 7.56
CA GLY A 765 8.63 -36.85 7.27
C GLY A 765 8.67 -35.33 7.02
N PHE A 766 9.84 -34.68 7.12
CA PHE A 766 10.01 -33.30 6.65
C PHE A 766 9.98 -33.18 5.12
N MET A 767 10.64 -34.09 4.41
CA MET A 767 10.71 -34.20 2.95
C MET A 767 10.78 -35.68 2.57
N CYS A 768 10.34 -36.08 1.38
CA CYS A 768 10.53 -37.44 0.93
C CYS A 768 12.03 -37.79 0.79
N PRO A 769 12.44 -39.03 1.10
CA PRO A 769 13.85 -39.44 1.06
C PRO A 769 14.49 -39.29 -0.32
N SER A 770 13.78 -39.62 -1.40
CA SER A 770 14.31 -39.52 -2.77
C SER A 770 14.48 -38.05 -3.18
N GLY A 771 13.54 -37.18 -2.81
CA GLY A 771 13.64 -35.73 -3.01
C GLY A 771 14.77 -35.11 -2.18
N TRP A 772 14.99 -35.57 -0.95
CA TRP A 772 16.13 -35.14 -0.13
C TRP A 772 17.48 -35.52 -0.74
N LYS A 773 17.58 -36.74 -1.27
CA LYS A 773 18.79 -37.22 -1.96
C LYS A 773 19.20 -36.31 -3.11
N VAL A 774 18.24 -35.84 -3.92
CA VAL A 774 18.53 -34.88 -5.02
C VAL A 774 19.17 -33.59 -4.49
N LEU A 775 18.76 -33.11 -3.32
CA LEU A 775 19.36 -31.92 -2.71
C LEU A 775 20.77 -32.19 -2.18
N VAL A 776 21.00 -33.36 -1.58
CA VAL A 776 22.35 -33.77 -1.14
C VAL A 776 23.29 -33.86 -2.35
N ASP A 777 22.85 -34.49 -3.44
CA ASP A 777 23.65 -34.62 -4.68
C ASP A 777 24.00 -33.24 -5.27
N TYR A 778 23.07 -32.29 -5.24
CA TYR A 778 23.33 -30.91 -5.66
C TYR A 778 24.38 -30.22 -4.78
N TYR A 779 24.26 -30.29 -3.45
CA TYR A 779 25.22 -29.63 -2.58
C TYR A 779 26.61 -30.31 -2.60
N ASP A 780 26.67 -31.60 -2.89
CA ASP A 780 27.91 -32.31 -3.17
C ASP A 780 28.60 -31.80 -4.44
N SER A 781 27.85 -31.54 -5.52
CA SER A 781 28.43 -31.00 -6.75
C SER A 781 29.01 -29.59 -6.54
N VAL A 782 28.30 -28.74 -5.79
CA VAL A 782 28.79 -27.39 -5.44
C VAL A 782 30.06 -27.44 -4.59
N ASN A 783 30.14 -28.36 -3.62
CA ASN A 783 31.31 -28.50 -2.75
C ASN A 783 32.54 -29.03 -3.53
N ALA A 784 32.33 -29.96 -4.48
CA ALA A 784 33.39 -30.52 -5.30
C ALA A 784 34.05 -29.46 -6.23
N GLU A 785 33.26 -28.53 -6.77
CA GLU A 785 33.77 -27.43 -7.60
C GLU A 785 34.60 -26.42 -6.79
N SER A 786 34.24 -26.16 -5.54
CA SER A 786 35.02 -25.26 -4.66
C SER A 786 36.33 -25.85 -4.12
N GLY A 787 36.55 -27.18 -4.23
CA GLY A 787 37.77 -27.86 -3.78
C GLY A 787 38.89 -27.98 -4.84
N ASN A 788 38.55 -27.84 -6.12
CA ASN A 788 39.51 -27.87 -7.22
C ASN A 788 39.73 -26.45 -7.75
N GLY A 789 40.84 -25.81 -7.37
CA GLY A 789 41.22 -24.44 -7.73
C GLY A 789 41.49 -24.20 -9.22
N ARG A 790 40.47 -24.37 -10.08
CA ARG A 790 40.39 -23.85 -11.43
C ARG A 790 38.96 -23.42 -11.70
N VAL A 791 38.74 -22.11 -11.69
CA VAL A 791 37.56 -21.50 -12.31
C VAL A 791 37.58 -21.89 -13.79
N SER A 792 36.66 -22.75 -14.22
CA SER A 792 36.33 -22.91 -15.63
C SER A 792 34.96 -22.29 -15.87
N GLU A 793 34.89 -21.34 -16.81
CA GLU A 793 33.68 -20.61 -17.22
C GLU A 793 32.64 -21.50 -17.97
N ALA A 794 32.69 -22.83 -17.80
CA ALA A 794 31.92 -23.76 -18.62
C ALA A 794 30.71 -24.41 -17.91
N ALA A 795 30.41 -24.07 -16.65
CA ALA A 795 29.31 -24.69 -15.88
C ALA A 795 28.07 -23.80 -15.65
N ILE A 796 27.94 -22.69 -16.38
CA ILE A 796 26.75 -21.79 -16.32
C ILE A 796 25.79 -22.01 -17.52
N SER A 797 26.06 -23.01 -18.38
CA SER A 797 25.23 -23.36 -19.53
C SER A 797 24.90 -24.85 -19.52
N ALA A 798 23.86 -25.23 -18.76
CA ALA A 798 23.07 -26.43 -19.00
C ALA A 798 21.67 -26.28 -18.40
#